data_AF-A0A3N2KLK0-F1
#
_entry.id   AF-A0A3N2KLK0-F1
#
_cell.length_a   1.000
_cell.length_b   1.000
_cell.length_c   1.000
_cell.angle_alpha   90.00
_cell.angle_beta   90.00
_cell.angle_gamma   90.00
#
_symmetry.space_group_name_H-M   'P 1'
#
loop_
_entity.id
_entity.type
_entity.pdbx_description
1 polymer ?
#
loop_
_entity_poly.entity_id
_entity_poly.type
_entity_poly.pdbx_seq_one_letter_code
_entity_poly.pdbx_strand_id
1 'polypeptide(L)'
;MKNNLIVCSLMMIPAMSMAAEFSIASPDGKTVVEVNDNNGQPAYAISFDGKPFIVASPLGLRTNLGDYSKNLYLSSATEITDVSDSYSLPNIKKSRVDYRANRQEFTFSKDGKQIFDVIFEVSDNNVAFRYRLHPQGETLCCIVESEATGFTMPEGTTTFLCPQSAPMGGFARTSPSYETSYTTDDSIGKNGWGNGYTFPCLFRNGDNGWILISETGVAGDYCGSHIVGDKDGTYTIAYPQEGEMNGWGSTSASVSLPGMTPWRTVTVGNDLGPIVETTIPFDVVRPLYDPSKNYEYSRGTWSWIIKMDESCNFDEQKRYIDFAAAMGYETVLVDALWDRQIGYDRIEELASYGKSKGVDLYLWYNSNGNWNDAPQGPRGIMNDIVKRRKDMAWMQKIGIRGIKVDFFGGDKQETMRLYHDILADANDYGLLVVFHGCTLPRGWERMYPNYAASEAVLASENLHFSQGSCDAEAFNACLHPFIRNTVGSMDFGGSALNRYYSSDNSPKGSRRMTSDVFALATAVLFQSPVQHFALAPNNLEDAPEWAVEFMKNVPVTWDETRFIEGYPGKYIVLARRHGSSWYIVGVNAGEEKIKLTVEIPESMNRTPLTLYSDDDNLSGKKQDLRLDKKGKVKVAIPRNGAFVITNRPDPDFHVYLCFGQSNMEGAAAYEAQDTIGGDSRFLMMPAVDMPEKSRTKGRWCQALPPLVRSTTGLTPIDYFGREMVKALPEKVRVGVVNVAVGGCRIELFDTDSCASHIMSQPDWLKNTVKAYDDNPYKRLLTMAREAQRAGVIKGVLIHQGESNTNDREWPLKVRKIYERLISDLGLEKDKMILVAGEMLSEEEGGICSSMNAIVNTLPDVIPNSRVVSSKGCKGAPDGLHFTAEGYRELGRRYAEAVLSRP
;
A
#
# COMPACT_ATOMS: atom_id res chain seq x y z
N MET A 1 -51.22 -85.22 -15.32
CA MET A 1 -50.37 -84.33 -16.14
C MET A 1 -51.04 -82.96 -16.20
N LYS A 2 -50.53 -81.97 -15.45
CA LYS A 2 -50.97 -80.57 -15.49
C LYS A 2 -49.70 -79.74 -15.62
N ASN A 3 -49.52 -79.08 -16.76
CA ASN A 3 -48.41 -78.16 -17.01
C ASN A 3 -48.89 -76.72 -16.75
N ASN A 4 -48.24 -76.03 -15.83
CA ASN A 4 -48.42 -74.61 -15.57
C ASN A 4 -47.48 -73.80 -16.47
N LEU A 5 -48.05 -72.82 -17.17
CA LEU A 5 -47.34 -71.76 -17.90
C LEU A 5 -46.83 -70.73 -16.86
N ILE A 6 -45.54 -70.42 -16.90
CA ILE A 6 -44.94 -69.29 -16.17
C ILE A 6 -44.69 -68.16 -17.18
N VAL A 7 -45.32 -67.02 -16.95
CA VAL A 7 -45.12 -65.76 -17.69
C VAL A 7 -44.01 -64.99 -16.98
N CYS A 8 -42.89 -64.73 -17.66
CA CYS A 8 -41.82 -63.85 -17.19
C CYS A 8 -42.12 -62.41 -17.61
N SER A 9 -42.45 -61.57 -16.63
CA SER A 9 -42.57 -60.12 -16.78
C SER A 9 -41.17 -59.47 -16.83
N LEU A 10 -40.81 -58.84 -17.96
CA LEU A 10 -39.64 -57.95 -18.05
C LEU A 10 -39.95 -56.64 -17.31
N MET A 11 -39.30 -56.39 -16.18
CA MET A 11 -39.25 -55.06 -15.54
C MET A 11 -38.20 -54.21 -16.28
N MET A 12 -38.64 -53.15 -16.97
CA MET A 12 -37.76 -52.06 -17.39
C MET A 12 -37.36 -51.25 -16.15
N ILE A 13 -36.07 -51.26 -15.82
CA ILE A 13 -35.48 -50.34 -14.84
C ILE A 13 -35.18 -49.03 -15.59
N PRO A 14 -35.74 -47.87 -15.18
CA PRO A 14 -35.35 -46.60 -15.77
C PRO A 14 -33.91 -46.29 -15.36
N ALA A 15 -33.05 -46.06 -16.35
CA ALA A 15 -31.71 -45.52 -16.11
C ALA A 15 -31.87 -44.08 -15.59
N MET A 16 -31.62 -43.87 -14.29
CA MET A 16 -31.41 -42.54 -13.75
C MET A 16 -30.12 -41.99 -14.37
N SER A 17 -30.26 -41.04 -15.30
CA SER A 17 -29.15 -40.19 -15.73
C SER A 17 -28.71 -39.37 -14.52
N MET A 18 -27.59 -39.71 -13.90
CA MET A 18 -26.96 -38.79 -12.93
C MET A 18 -26.50 -37.56 -13.71
N ALA A 19 -26.96 -36.38 -13.31
CA ALA A 19 -26.42 -35.13 -13.82
C ALA A 19 -24.91 -35.08 -13.53
N ALA A 20 -24.12 -34.62 -14.50
CA ALA A 20 -22.68 -34.48 -14.32
C ALA A 20 -22.41 -33.31 -13.36
N GLU A 21 -22.05 -33.64 -12.13
CA GLU A 21 -21.64 -32.68 -11.10
C GLU A 21 -20.12 -32.54 -11.16
N PHE A 22 -19.64 -31.31 -11.32
CA PHE A 22 -18.21 -31.02 -11.30
C PHE A 22 -17.89 -30.14 -10.09
N SER A 23 -16.71 -30.34 -9.52
CA SER A 23 -16.22 -29.53 -8.42
C SER A 23 -14.76 -29.14 -8.59
N ILE A 24 -14.41 -27.97 -8.07
CA ILE A 24 -13.06 -27.44 -7.96
C ILE A 24 -12.81 -26.99 -6.53
N ALA A 25 -11.71 -27.46 -5.95
CA ALA A 25 -11.27 -27.06 -4.63
C ALA A 25 -10.10 -26.07 -4.71
N SER A 26 -9.96 -25.23 -3.70
CA SER A 26 -8.77 -24.41 -3.41
C SER A 26 -7.52 -25.28 -3.19
N PRO A 27 -6.30 -24.69 -3.25
CA PRO A 27 -5.06 -25.40 -2.94
C PRO A 27 -5.03 -26.09 -1.56
N ASP A 28 -5.62 -25.49 -0.53
CA ASP A 28 -5.73 -26.11 0.81
C ASP A 28 -6.93 -27.06 0.96
N GLY A 29 -7.79 -27.13 -0.06
CA GLY A 29 -8.95 -28.00 -0.12
C GLY A 29 -10.18 -27.53 0.68
N LYS A 30 -10.15 -26.37 1.35
CA LYS A 30 -11.24 -25.94 2.23
C LYS A 30 -12.35 -25.19 1.52
N THR A 31 -12.00 -24.30 0.59
CA THR A 31 -12.97 -23.65 -0.28
C THR A 31 -13.24 -24.58 -1.46
N VAL A 32 -14.49 -24.96 -1.68
CA VAL A 32 -14.93 -25.82 -2.78
C VAL A 32 -16.09 -25.17 -3.52
N VAL A 33 -16.00 -25.16 -4.84
CA VAL A 33 -17.08 -24.72 -5.74
C VAL A 33 -17.64 -25.92 -6.48
N GLU A 34 -18.94 -26.09 -6.42
CA GLU A 34 -19.70 -27.08 -7.18
C GLU A 34 -20.42 -26.37 -8.34
N VAL A 35 -20.37 -26.94 -9.54
CA VAL A 35 -20.98 -26.38 -10.76
C VAL A 35 -21.84 -27.45 -11.43
N ASN A 36 -23.07 -27.08 -11.79
CA ASN A 36 -24.01 -27.95 -12.48
C ASN A 36 -24.93 -27.15 -13.41
N ASP A 37 -25.80 -27.85 -14.13
CA ASP A 37 -26.78 -27.27 -15.04
C ASP A 37 -28.23 -27.39 -14.57
N ASN A 38 -28.50 -27.90 -13.35
CA ASN A 38 -29.81 -28.04 -12.71
C ASN A 38 -31.01 -28.21 -13.69
N ASN A 39 -30.95 -29.22 -14.56
CA ASN A 39 -31.97 -29.48 -15.60
C ASN A 39 -32.25 -28.29 -16.55
N GLY A 40 -31.19 -27.64 -17.03
CA GLY A 40 -31.28 -26.52 -17.95
C GLY A 40 -31.01 -25.15 -17.32
N GLN A 41 -30.80 -25.06 -16.02
CA GLN A 41 -30.48 -23.82 -15.31
C GLN A 41 -29.04 -23.88 -14.76
N PRO A 42 -28.06 -23.25 -15.42
CA PRO A 42 -26.69 -23.17 -14.91
C PRO A 42 -26.66 -22.66 -13.46
N ALA A 43 -25.95 -23.37 -12.60
CA ALA A 43 -25.88 -23.04 -11.18
C ALA A 43 -24.52 -23.39 -10.58
N TYR A 44 -24.20 -22.74 -9.46
CA TYR A 44 -23.04 -23.04 -8.63
C TYR A 44 -23.36 -22.95 -7.14
N ALA A 45 -22.54 -23.57 -6.31
CA ALA A 45 -22.55 -23.43 -4.86
C ALA A 45 -21.12 -23.30 -4.34
N ILE A 46 -20.93 -22.63 -3.21
CA ILE A 46 -19.64 -22.47 -2.53
C ILE A 46 -19.76 -23.02 -1.12
N SER A 47 -18.88 -23.96 -0.77
CA SER A 47 -18.66 -24.37 0.62
C SER A 47 -17.27 -23.98 1.11
N PHE A 48 -17.17 -23.73 2.40
CA PHE A 48 -15.92 -23.49 3.10
C PHE A 48 -15.86 -24.38 4.34
N ASP A 49 -14.82 -25.19 4.44
CA ASP A 49 -14.61 -26.14 5.55
C ASP A 49 -15.84 -27.06 5.76
N GLY A 50 -16.42 -27.52 4.63
CA GLY A 50 -17.59 -28.39 4.58
C GLY A 50 -18.94 -27.72 4.92
N LYS A 51 -18.97 -26.40 5.12
CA LYS A 51 -20.20 -25.64 5.41
C LYS A 51 -20.64 -24.82 4.21
N PRO A 52 -21.96 -24.67 3.95
CA PRO A 52 -22.44 -23.85 2.84
C PRO A 52 -22.23 -22.35 3.13
N PHE A 53 -21.61 -21.63 2.20
CA PHE A 53 -21.44 -20.17 2.23
C PHE A 53 -22.22 -19.49 1.10
N ILE A 54 -22.32 -20.13 -0.07
CA ILE A 54 -23.29 -19.79 -1.12
C ILE A 54 -24.02 -21.09 -1.46
N VAL A 55 -25.35 -21.12 -1.30
CA VAL A 55 -26.13 -22.28 -1.73
C VAL A 55 -26.40 -22.21 -3.24
N ALA A 56 -27.01 -23.24 -3.82
CA ALA A 56 -27.26 -23.32 -5.26
C ALA A 56 -27.80 -22.00 -5.82
N SER A 57 -26.97 -21.33 -6.62
CA SER A 57 -27.16 -19.97 -7.11
C SER A 57 -27.07 -19.92 -8.63
N PRO A 58 -27.91 -19.13 -9.31
CA PRO A 58 -27.98 -19.11 -10.76
C PRO A 58 -26.72 -18.51 -11.40
N LEU A 59 -26.41 -19.01 -12.60
CA LEU A 59 -25.46 -18.45 -13.54
C LEU A 59 -26.19 -18.18 -14.86
N GLY A 60 -25.74 -17.18 -15.61
CA GLY A 60 -26.15 -17.03 -17.01
C GLY A 60 -26.27 -15.58 -17.44
N LEU A 61 -26.47 -15.40 -18.74
CA LEU A 61 -26.49 -14.09 -19.38
C LEU A 61 -27.70 -13.97 -20.31
N ARG A 62 -28.30 -12.78 -20.38
CA ARG A 62 -29.22 -12.42 -21.46
C ARG A 62 -28.50 -11.49 -22.40
N THR A 63 -28.56 -11.80 -23.69
CA THR A 63 -27.83 -11.07 -24.71
C THR A 63 -28.71 -10.82 -25.92
N ASN A 64 -28.29 -9.91 -26.80
CA ASN A 64 -28.93 -9.72 -28.09
C ASN A 64 -28.78 -10.95 -29.04
N LEU A 65 -27.95 -11.94 -28.69
CA LEU A 65 -27.81 -13.20 -29.43
C LEU A 65 -28.76 -14.29 -28.92
N GLY A 66 -29.27 -14.14 -27.69
CA GLY A 66 -30.19 -15.08 -27.08
C GLY A 66 -30.26 -15.00 -25.56
N ASP A 67 -31.28 -15.66 -25.01
CA ASP A 67 -31.42 -15.90 -23.58
C ASP A 67 -30.62 -17.16 -23.19
N TYR A 68 -29.53 -16.93 -22.46
CA TYR A 68 -28.59 -17.92 -21.94
C TYR A 68 -28.63 -17.96 -20.40
N SER A 69 -29.77 -17.62 -19.80
CA SER A 69 -30.06 -17.84 -18.38
C SER A 69 -30.69 -19.22 -18.11
N LYS A 70 -31.12 -19.92 -19.18
CA LYS A 70 -31.86 -21.18 -19.11
C LYS A 70 -31.72 -22.00 -20.39
N ASN A 71 -32.14 -23.26 -20.29
CA ASN A 71 -32.04 -24.29 -21.33
C ASN A 71 -30.60 -24.47 -21.83
N LEU A 72 -29.66 -24.51 -20.89
CA LEU A 72 -28.25 -24.80 -21.13
C LEU A 72 -27.86 -26.10 -20.43
N TYR A 73 -26.98 -26.88 -21.05
CA TYR A 73 -26.39 -28.06 -20.42
C TYR A 73 -24.89 -27.89 -20.26
N LEU A 74 -24.35 -28.43 -19.17
CA LEU A 74 -22.92 -28.42 -18.90
C LEU A 74 -22.24 -29.48 -19.78
N SER A 75 -21.63 -29.02 -20.87
CA SER A 75 -21.13 -29.89 -21.93
C SER A 75 -19.72 -30.44 -21.68
N SER A 76 -18.88 -29.70 -20.95
CA SER A 76 -17.54 -30.12 -20.58
C SER A 76 -16.97 -29.26 -19.46
N ALA A 77 -15.98 -29.79 -18.75
CA ALA A 77 -15.09 -29.04 -17.88
C ALA A 77 -13.63 -29.33 -18.27
N THR A 78 -12.75 -28.33 -18.22
CA THR A 78 -11.31 -28.56 -18.43
C THR A 78 -10.71 -29.37 -17.29
N GLU A 79 -9.47 -29.84 -17.46
CA GLU A 79 -8.68 -30.27 -16.30
C GLU A 79 -8.45 -29.08 -15.35
N ILE A 80 -8.31 -29.38 -14.06
CA ILE A 80 -7.94 -28.39 -13.05
C ILE A 80 -6.47 -28.03 -13.27
N THR A 81 -6.18 -26.74 -13.28
CA THR A 81 -4.81 -26.22 -13.45
C THR A 81 -4.42 -25.29 -12.29
N ASP A 82 -3.17 -25.35 -11.88
CA ASP A 82 -2.63 -24.42 -10.88
C ASP A 82 -2.40 -23.04 -11.52
N VAL A 83 -2.86 -21.99 -10.85
CA VAL A 83 -2.56 -20.59 -11.17
C VAL A 83 -1.65 -20.05 -10.07
N SER A 84 -0.56 -19.40 -10.48
CA SER A 84 0.31 -18.68 -9.55
C SER A 84 0.76 -17.37 -10.16
N ASP A 85 0.90 -16.37 -9.30
CA ASP A 85 1.40 -15.05 -9.66
C ASP A 85 2.12 -14.43 -8.46
N SER A 86 3.13 -13.59 -8.71
CA SER A 86 3.83 -12.84 -7.67
C SER A 86 4.05 -11.42 -8.15
N TYR A 87 3.54 -10.46 -7.40
CA TYR A 87 3.58 -9.05 -7.79
C TYR A 87 3.84 -8.12 -6.61
N SER A 88 4.31 -6.92 -6.92
CA SER A 88 4.52 -5.86 -5.93
C SER A 88 3.68 -4.63 -6.28
N LEU A 89 2.87 -4.18 -5.31
CA LEU A 89 2.00 -3.02 -5.42
C LEU A 89 2.08 -2.18 -4.14
N PRO A 90 2.85 -1.08 -4.13
CA PRO A 90 3.03 -0.26 -2.93
C PRO A 90 1.76 0.50 -2.47
N ASN A 91 0.73 0.60 -3.33
CA ASN A 91 -0.51 1.33 -3.10
C ASN A 91 -1.67 0.51 -2.53
N ILE A 92 -1.45 -0.75 -2.14
CA ILE A 92 -2.49 -1.59 -1.52
C ILE A 92 -2.11 -1.98 -0.08
N LYS A 93 -2.99 -2.73 0.59
CA LYS A 93 -2.81 -3.19 1.98
C LYS A 93 -1.59 -4.10 2.24
N LYS A 94 -1.00 -4.65 1.19
CA LYS A 94 0.12 -5.61 1.21
C LYS A 94 1.03 -5.38 -0.01
N SER A 95 2.25 -4.92 0.21
CA SER A 95 3.13 -4.46 -0.90
C SER A 95 3.68 -5.57 -1.79
N ARG A 96 3.69 -6.81 -1.30
CA ARG A 96 4.09 -8.00 -2.08
C ARG A 96 3.09 -9.13 -1.86
N VAL A 97 2.53 -9.63 -2.95
CA VAL A 97 1.52 -10.69 -2.93
C VAL A 97 2.05 -11.88 -3.71
N ASP A 98 1.92 -13.06 -3.11
CA ASP A 98 2.16 -14.35 -3.77
C ASP A 98 0.79 -15.04 -3.87
N TYR A 99 0.17 -14.95 -5.04
CA TYR A 99 -1.15 -15.48 -5.33
C TYR A 99 -1.06 -16.94 -5.79
N ARG A 100 -1.94 -17.79 -5.26
CA ARG A 100 -2.12 -19.18 -5.67
C ARG A 100 -3.59 -19.54 -5.68
N ALA A 101 -4.02 -20.22 -6.73
CA ALA A 101 -5.38 -20.70 -6.88
C ALA A 101 -5.41 -21.92 -7.80
N ASN A 102 -6.50 -22.66 -7.74
CA ASN A 102 -6.84 -23.66 -8.75
C ASN A 102 -7.83 -23.05 -9.75
N ARG A 103 -7.66 -23.36 -11.03
CA ARG A 103 -8.51 -22.87 -12.11
C ARG A 103 -9.16 -24.01 -12.89
N GLN A 104 -10.44 -23.83 -13.21
CA GLN A 104 -11.18 -24.70 -14.11
C GLN A 104 -12.20 -23.90 -14.93
N GLU A 105 -12.43 -24.31 -16.17
CA GLU A 105 -13.40 -23.70 -17.08
C GLU A 105 -14.53 -24.69 -17.36
N PHE A 106 -15.77 -24.22 -17.22
CA PHE A 106 -16.99 -25.01 -17.41
C PHE A 106 -17.76 -24.50 -18.62
N THR A 107 -17.89 -25.32 -19.66
CA THR A 107 -18.51 -24.93 -20.93
C THR A 107 -19.98 -25.27 -20.95
N PHE A 108 -20.83 -24.25 -21.05
CA PHE A 108 -22.27 -24.39 -21.22
C PHE A 108 -22.66 -24.29 -22.69
N SER A 109 -23.49 -25.23 -23.13
CA SER A 109 -23.90 -25.36 -24.53
C SER A 109 -25.42 -25.33 -24.70
N LYS A 110 -25.86 -24.96 -25.90
CA LYS A 110 -27.25 -24.98 -26.34
C LYS A 110 -27.31 -25.48 -27.78
N ASP A 111 -28.20 -26.44 -28.06
CA ASP A 111 -28.40 -26.98 -29.41
C ASP A 111 -27.10 -27.42 -30.11
N GLY A 112 -26.18 -28.03 -29.36
CA GLY A 112 -24.87 -28.48 -29.87
C GLY A 112 -23.83 -27.38 -30.07
N LYS A 113 -24.12 -26.13 -29.68
CA LYS A 113 -23.19 -24.98 -29.78
C LYS A 113 -22.73 -24.53 -28.41
N GLN A 114 -21.43 -24.27 -28.29
CA GLN A 114 -20.86 -23.64 -27.09
C GLN A 114 -21.33 -22.19 -27.02
N ILE A 115 -21.87 -21.81 -25.87
CA ILE A 115 -22.43 -20.47 -25.65
C ILE A 115 -21.45 -19.62 -24.84
N PHE A 116 -21.07 -20.10 -23.66
CA PHE A 116 -20.04 -19.47 -22.83
C PHE A 116 -19.30 -20.51 -22.01
N ASP A 117 -18.10 -20.15 -21.57
CA ASP A 117 -17.44 -20.79 -20.44
C ASP A 117 -17.67 -19.98 -19.17
N VAL A 118 -17.77 -20.65 -18.03
CA VAL A 118 -17.58 -20.01 -16.71
C VAL A 118 -16.22 -20.41 -16.20
N ILE A 119 -15.35 -19.43 -15.99
CA ILE A 119 -13.98 -19.62 -15.52
C ILE A 119 -13.98 -19.36 -14.02
N PHE A 120 -13.61 -20.34 -13.21
CA PHE A 120 -13.39 -20.17 -11.78
C PHE A 120 -11.90 -20.19 -11.46
N GLU A 121 -11.47 -19.27 -10.60
CA GLU A 121 -10.18 -19.30 -9.90
C GLU A 121 -10.47 -19.32 -8.39
N VAL A 122 -10.07 -20.42 -7.73
CA VAL A 122 -10.37 -20.72 -6.32
C VAL A 122 -9.07 -20.72 -5.52
N SER A 123 -8.87 -19.70 -4.72
CA SER A 123 -7.81 -19.60 -3.70
C SER A 123 -8.36 -19.97 -2.32
N ASP A 124 -7.49 -20.16 -1.33
CA ASP A 124 -7.82 -20.70 0.01
C ASP A 124 -9.06 -20.03 0.65
N ASN A 125 -9.25 -18.72 0.47
CA ASN A 125 -10.38 -17.97 1.02
C ASN A 125 -11.17 -17.16 -0.02
N ASN A 126 -10.90 -17.32 -1.32
CA ASN A 126 -11.58 -16.54 -2.35
C ASN A 126 -11.96 -17.37 -3.55
N VAL A 127 -13.16 -17.13 -4.05
CA VAL A 127 -13.64 -17.57 -5.36
C VAL A 127 -13.74 -16.34 -6.25
N ALA A 128 -13.04 -16.34 -7.38
CA ALA A 128 -13.25 -15.39 -8.46
C ALA A 128 -13.79 -16.13 -9.67
N PHE A 129 -14.85 -15.61 -10.31
CA PHE A 129 -15.36 -16.20 -11.54
C PHE A 129 -15.84 -15.18 -12.56
N ARG A 130 -15.83 -15.55 -13.84
CA ARG A 130 -16.33 -14.73 -14.94
C ARG A 130 -16.79 -15.58 -16.11
N TYR A 131 -17.56 -14.97 -17.02
CA TYR A 131 -17.97 -15.59 -18.27
C TYR A 131 -16.98 -15.28 -19.39
N ARG A 132 -16.72 -16.28 -20.24
CA ARG A 132 -16.18 -16.10 -21.59
C ARG A 132 -17.28 -16.40 -22.60
N LEU A 133 -17.83 -15.38 -23.26
CA LEU A 133 -18.84 -15.55 -24.30
C LEU A 133 -18.17 -15.94 -25.62
N HIS A 134 -18.72 -16.96 -26.29
CA HIS A 134 -18.21 -17.46 -27.58
C HIS A 134 -18.97 -16.87 -28.78
N PRO A 135 -18.29 -16.63 -29.91
CA PRO A 135 -18.93 -16.30 -31.19
C PRO A 135 -20.04 -17.28 -31.58
N GLN A 136 -21.18 -16.75 -32.04
CA GLN A 136 -22.27 -17.55 -32.59
C GLN A 136 -22.27 -17.38 -34.13
N GLY A 137 -21.70 -18.36 -34.83
CA GLY A 137 -21.40 -18.22 -36.27
C GLY A 137 -20.31 -17.17 -36.50
N GLU A 138 -20.53 -16.27 -37.47
CA GLU A 138 -19.60 -15.18 -37.83
C GLU A 138 -19.74 -13.93 -36.94
N THR A 139 -20.47 -14.02 -35.82
CA THR A 139 -20.74 -12.86 -34.94
C THR A 139 -19.51 -12.49 -34.11
N LEU A 140 -19.04 -11.25 -34.22
CA LEU A 140 -17.83 -10.75 -33.55
C LEU A 140 -18.08 -9.79 -32.38
N CYS A 141 -19.33 -9.46 -32.08
CA CYS A 141 -19.69 -8.56 -30.97
C CYS A 141 -21.03 -8.97 -30.35
N CYS A 142 -21.22 -8.62 -29.07
CA CYS A 142 -22.40 -8.98 -28.29
C CYS A 142 -22.83 -7.80 -27.41
N ILE A 143 -24.14 -7.62 -27.26
CA ILE A 143 -24.71 -6.79 -26.20
C ILE A 143 -25.19 -7.71 -25.10
N VAL A 144 -24.59 -7.61 -23.92
CA VAL A 144 -25.06 -8.28 -22.71
C VAL A 144 -26.09 -7.37 -22.05
N GLU A 145 -27.35 -7.78 -22.13
CA GLU A 145 -28.51 -7.01 -21.69
C GLU A 145 -28.67 -7.06 -20.16
N SER A 146 -28.46 -8.25 -19.59
CA SER A 146 -28.52 -8.49 -18.15
C SER A 146 -27.77 -9.77 -17.77
N GLU A 147 -27.49 -9.92 -16.48
CA GLU A 147 -26.79 -11.07 -15.92
C GLU A 147 -27.69 -11.76 -14.89
N ALA A 148 -27.86 -13.07 -15.01
CA ALA A 148 -28.66 -13.89 -14.11
C ALA A 148 -27.87 -14.37 -12.88
N THR A 149 -26.56 -14.07 -12.82
CA THR A 149 -25.67 -14.45 -11.72
C THR A 149 -26.27 -14.05 -10.39
N GLY A 150 -26.48 -15.05 -9.53
CA GLY A 150 -27.01 -14.87 -8.19
C GLY A 150 -26.03 -15.30 -7.10
N PHE A 151 -26.35 -14.85 -5.89
CA PHE A 151 -25.71 -15.24 -4.65
C PHE A 151 -26.83 -15.52 -3.63
N THR A 152 -27.24 -16.77 -3.53
CA THR A 152 -28.26 -17.21 -2.57
C THR A 152 -27.58 -17.49 -1.24
N MET A 153 -27.99 -16.74 -0.22
CA MET A 153 -27.41 -16.85 1.12
C MET A 153 -27.98 -18.06 1.88
N PRO A 154 -27.18 -18.74 2.72
CA PRO A 154 -27.70 -19.70 3.68
C PRO A 154 -28.73 -19.07 4.64
N GLU A 155 -29.68 -19.89 5.12
CA GLU A 155 -30.66 -19.45 6.13
C GLU A 155 -29.97 -18.93 7.41
N GLY A 156 -30.52 -17.88 8.02
CA GLY A 156 -29.95 -17.26 9.22
C GLY A 156 -28.81 -16.26 8.95
N THR A 157 -28.46 -16.02 7.68
CA THR A 157 -27.49 -15.00 7.30
C THR A 157 -28.01 -13.59 7.63
N THR A 158 -27.12 -12.71 8.13
CA THR A 158 -27.36 -11.26 8.30
C THR A 158 -26.47 -10.44 7.37
N THR A 159 -26.82 -9.17 7.17
CA THR A 159 -26.22 -8.31 6.13
C THR A 159 -25.64 -7.01 6.67
N PHE A 160 -24.60 -6.50 6.00
CA PHE A 160 -23.92 -5.23 6.28
C PHE A 160 -23.80 -4.44 4.98
N LEU A 161 -24.90 -3.81 4.55
CA LEU A 161 -25.05 -3.31 3.18
C LEU A 161 -25.38 -1.81 3.16
N CYS A 162 -24.89 -1.11 2.15
CA CYS A 162 -25.28 0.25 1.82
C CYS A 162 -26.14 0.25 0.53
N PRO A 163 -27.30 0.94 0.51
CA PRO A 163 -28.23 0.89 -0.61
C PRO A 163 -27.71 1.69 -1.81
N GLN A 164 -28.01 1.23 -3.02
CA GLN A 164 -27.80 2.01 -4.24
C GLN A 164 -28.83 3.14 -4.30
N SER A 165 -28.36 4.38 -4.48
CA SER A 165 -29.24 5.54 -4.63
C SER A 165 -29.96 5.54 -5.98
N ALA A 166 -31.15 6.16 -6.03
CA ALA A 166 -31.76 6.47 -7.32
C ALA A 166 -30.93 7.50 -8.10
N PRO A 167 -30.97 7.50 -9.44
CA PRO A 167 -30.19 8.43 -10.23
C PRO A 167 -30.68 9.86 -10.11
N MET A 168 -29.80 10.81 -10.37
CA MET A 168 -30.11 12.23 -10.50
C MET A 168 -30.67 12.87 -9.21
N GLY A 169 -30.36 12.26 -8.06
CA GLY A 169 -30.59 12.81 -6.71
C GLY A 169 -29.36 13.51 -6.15
N GLY A 170 -29.38 13.80 -4.85
CA GLY A 170 -28.23 14.39 -4.15
C GLY A 170 -27.91 15.83 -4.56
N PHE A 171 -26.71 16.30 -4.18
CA PHE A 171 -26.21 17.62 -4.55
C PHE A 171 -26.16 17.76 -6.07
N ALA A 172 -26.83 18.78 -6.63
CA ALA A 172 -26.79 19.09 -8.05
C ALA A 172 -27.01 17.90 -9.01
N ARG A 173 -27.84 16.93 -8.60
CA ARG A 173 -28.19 15.72 -9.36
C ARG A 173 -26.99 14.82 -9.68
N THR A 174 -25.99 14.72 -8.80
CA THR A 174 -24.76 13.94 -9.03
C THR A 174 -24.89 12.45 -8.69
N SER A 175 -25.94 12.02 -7.98
CA SER A 175 -26.11 10.60 -7.64
C SER A 175 -26.39 9.72 -8.87
N PRO A 176 -25.93 8.45 -8.88
CA PRO A 176 -25.27 7.73 -7.79
C PRO A 176 -23.77 8.03 -7.63
N SER A 177 -23.33 8.21 -6.38
CA SER A 177 -21.94 8.52 -6.00
C SER A 177 -21.36 7.56 -4.95
N TYR A 178 -22.08 6.48 -4.61
CA TYR A 178 -21.68 5.49 -3.58
C TYR A 178 -21.58 6.07 -2.16
N GLU A 179 -22.34 7.14 -1.90
CA GLU A 179 -22.36 7.87 -0.62
C GLU A 179 -23.66 7.61 0.15
N THR A 180 -23.87 6.37 0.57
CA THR A 180 -25.03 5.97 1.37
C THR A 180 -24.62 5.25 2.64
N SER A 181 -25.46 5.37 3.69
CA SER A 181 -25.18 4.76 4.98
C SER A 181 -25.36 3.25 4.97
N TYR A 182 -24.53 2.55 5.74
CA TYR A 182 -24.68 1.11 5.96
C TYR A 182 -25.80 0.79 6.96
N THR A 183 -26.48 -0.33 6.71
CA THR A 183 -27.31 -1.00 7.71
C THR A 183 -26.59 -2.29 8.12
N THR A 184 -26.42 -2.52 9.42
CA THR A 184 -25.63 -3.62 9.99
C THR A 184 -26.53 -4.68 10.62
N ASP A 185 -26.15 -5.96 10.50
CA ASP A 185 -26.91 -7.09 11.02
C ASP A 185 -28.39 -7.12 10.56
N ASP A 186 -28.67 -6.63 9.36
CA ASP A 186 -30.03 -6.64 8.83
C ASP A 186 -30.41 -8.01 8.25
N SER A 187 -31.70 -8.29 8.14
CA SER A 187 -32.22 -9.52 7.52
C SER A 187 -31.90 -9.59 6.03
N ILE A 188 -31.62 -10.79 5.51
CA ILE A 188 -31.51 -11.03 4.06
C ILE A 188 -32.83 -10.77 3.33
N GLY A 189 -32.74 -10.62 2.00
CA GLY A 189 -33.87 -10.57 1.07
C GLY A 189 -34.60 -9.22 0.96
N LYS A 190 -34.00 -8.17 1.52
CA LYS A 190 -34.38 -6.78 1.24
C LYS A 190 -33.72 -6.30 -0.06
N ASN A 191 -34.29 -5.25 -0.67
CA ASN A 191 -33.78 -4.66 -1.91
C ASN A 191 -33.37 -3.18 -1.75
N GLY A 192 -32.68 -2.86 -0.64
CA GLY A 192 -32.21 -1.51 -0.34
C GLY A 192 -33.35 -0.48 -0.35
N TRP A 193 -33.16 0.61 -1.11
CA TRP A 193 -34.19 1.63 -1.36
C TRP A 193 -34.98 1.40 -2.66
N GLY A 194 -35.07 0.14 -3.11
CA GLY A 194 -35.72 -0.27 -4.36
C GLY A 194 -34.74 -0.54 -5.50
N ASN A 195 -33.47 -0.16 -5.35
CA ASN A 195 -32.43 -0.30 -6.37
C ASN A 195 -31.28 -1.21 -5.93
N GLY A 196 -31.46 -2.03 -4.89
CA GLY A 196 -30.42 -2.92 -4.40
C GLY A 196 -29.32 -2.22 -3.60
N TYR A 197 -28.10 -2.77 -3.67
CA TYR A 197 -26.94 -2.43 -2.84
C TYR A 197 -25.68 -2.39 -3.68
N THR A 198 -24.86 -1.36 -3.48
CA THR A 198 -23.57 -1.19 -4.14
C THR A 198 -22.52 -2.11 -3.54
N PHE A 199 -21.58 -2.58 -4.37
CA PHE A 199 -20.43 -3.33 -3.90
C PHE A 199 -19.47 -2.47 -3.06
N PRO A 200 -18.67 -3.11 -2.18
CA PRO A 200 -18.74 -4.52 -1.80
C PRO A 200 -19.84 -4.78 -0.75
N CYS A 201 -20.31 -6.01 -0.67
CA CYS A 201 -21.45 -6.41 0.16
C CYS A 201 -21.02 -7.50 1.16
N LEU A 202 -21.11 -7.19 2.47
CA LEU A 202 -20.69 -8.10 3.54
C LEU A 202 -21.88 -8.79 4.18
N PHE A 203 -21.73 -10.08 4.46
CA PHE A 203 -22.73 -10.94 5.09
C PHE A 203 -22.10 -11.76 6.21
N ARG A 204 -22.89 -12.05 7.25
CA ARG A 204 -22.53 -12.96 8.34
C ARG A 204 -23.39 -14.21 8.26
N ASN A 205 -22.78 -15.35 8.02
CA ASN A 205 -23.43 -16.65 7.91
C ASN A 205 -23.60 -17.29 9.30
N GLY A 206 -24.45 -16.69 10.14
CA GLY A 206 -24.64 -17.13 11.53
C GLY A 206 -23.31 -17.24 12.30
N ASP A 207 -23.05 -18.41 12.88
CA ASP A 207 -21.80 -18.74 13.58
C ASP A 207 -20.77 -19.45 12.66
N ASN A 208 -21.08 -19.62 11.37
CA ASN A 208 -20.21 -20.30 10.43
C ASN A 208 -19.10 -19.41 9.87
N GLY A 209 -19.31 -18.10 9.81
CA GLY A 209 -18.31 -17.16 9.31
C GLY A 209 -18.88 -16.00 8.51
N TRP A 210 -18.09 -15.49 7.58
CA TRP A 210 -18.33 -14.25 6.85
C TRP A 210 -18.18 -14.44 5.34
N ILE A 211 -18.97 -13.68 4.58
CA ILE A 211 -18.97 -13.66 3.12
C ILE A 211 -18.85 -12.21 2.66
N LEU A 212 -17.87 -11.90 1.80
CA LEU A 212 -17.78 -10.60 1.13
C LEU A 212 -17.93 -10.80 -0.38
N ILE A 213 -18.92 -10.13 -0.97
CA ILE A 213 -19.21 -10.18 -2.40
C ILE A 213 -18.83 -8.86 -3.03
N SER A 214 -18.11 -8.92 -4.14
CA SER A 214 -17.72 -7.76 -4.94
C SER A 214 -17.52 -8.14 -6.41
N GLU A 215 -17.03 -7.20 -7.20
CA GLU A 215 -16.48 -7.44 -8.52
C GLU A 215 -15.11 -6.77 -8.69
N THR A 216 -14.34 -7.22 -9.69
CA THR A 216 -13.07 -6.59 -10.08
C THR A 216 -12.82 -6.71 -11.59
N GLY A 217 -11.90 -5.91 -12.13
CA GLY A 217 -11.51 -5.96 -13.53
C GLY A 217 -12.44 -5.17 -14.46
N VAL A 218 -13.19 -4.20 -13.94
CA VAL A 218 -14.01 -3.30 -14.75
C VAL A 218 -13.14 -2.14 -15.25
N ALA A 219 -12.95 -2.06 -16.57
CA ALA A 219 -12.35 -0.95 -17.28
C ALA A 219 -13.40 -0.30 -18.21
N GLY A 220 -12.99 0.32 -19.32
CA GLY A 220 -13.91 0.90 -20.32
C GLY A 220 -14.67 -0.11 -21.19
N ASP A 221 -14.49 -1.40 -20.95
CA ASP A 221 -15.01 -2.52 -21.74
C ASP A 221 -16.24 -3.20 -21.15
N TYR A 222 -16.68 -2.80 -19.94
CA TYR A 222 -17.93 -3.28 -19.32
C TYR A 222 -18.59 -2.19 -18.45
N CYS A 223 -19.81 -2.43 -17.97
CA CYS A 223 -20.45 -1.57 -16.98
C CYS A 223 -20.07 -1.96 -15.55
N GLY A 224 -20.13 -1.00 -14.62
CA GLY A 224 -20.16 -1.30 -13.19
C GLY A 224 -21.46 -2.02 -12.83
N SER A 225 -21.41 -2.92 -11.87
CA SER A 225 -22.56 -3.69 -11.39
C SER A 225 -22.82 -3.43 -9.91
N HIS A 226 -24.01 -3.82 -9.47
CA HIS A 226 -24.43 -3.86 -8.06
C HIS A 226 -25.30 -5.11 -7.84
N ILE A 227 -25.83 -5.33 -6.62
CA ILE A 227 -26.73 -6.47 -6.36
C ILE A 227 -28.13 -6.02 -5.96
N VAL A 228 -29.15 -6.72 -6.46
CA VAL A 228 -30.54 -6.56 -6.03
C VAL A 228 -30.97 -7.79 -5.24
N GLY A 229 -31.63 -7.57 -4.10
CA GLY A 229 -32.07 -8.67 -3.22
C GLY A 229 -33.51 -9.09 -3.48
N ASP A 230 -33.77 -10.39 -3.41
CA ASP A 230 -35.10 -11.00 -3.50
C ASP A 230 -35.47 -11.69 -2.18
N LYS A 231 -36.78 -11.84 -1.91
CA LYS A 231 -37.35 -12.33 -0.66
C LYS A 231 -36.93 -13.75 -0.28
N ASP A 232 -36.44 -14.53 -1.25
CA ASP A 232 -35.91 -15.88 -1.05
C ASP A 232 -34.46 -15.89 -0.51
N GLY A 233 -33.83 -14.73 -0.35
CA GLY A 233 -32.44 -14.59 0.10
C GLY A 233 -31.41 -14.61 -1.02
N THR A 234 -31.86 -14.60 -2.29
CA THR A 234 -31.01 -14.47 -3.47
C THR A 234 -30.67 -13.01 -3.75
N TYR A 235 -29.39 -12.73 -3.98
CA TYR A 235 -28.91 -11.44 -4.45
C TYR A 235 -28.41 -11.58 -5.88
N THR A 236 -29.02 -10.88 -6.84
CA THR A 236 -28.71 -11.01 -8.28
C THR A 236 -27.91 -9.82 -8.77
N ILE A 237 -26.96 -10.04 -9.68
CA ILE A 237 -26.25 -8.95 -10.37
C ILE A 237 -27.24 -8.05 -11.12
N ALA A 238 -27.15 -6.76 -10.87
CA ALA A 238 -27.89 -5.72 -11.56
C ALA A 238 -26.94 -4.75 -12.27
N TYR A 239 -27.32 -4.36 -13.48
CA TYR A 239 -26.62 -3.38 -14.30
C TYR A 239 -27.11 -1.96 -13.96
N PRO A 240 -26.39 -0.91 -14.42
CA PRO A 240 -26.70 0.48 -14.09
C PRO A 240 -28.13 0.86 -14.44
N GLN A 241 -28.70 1.80 -13.69
CA GLN A 241 -30.08 2.24 -13.87
C GLN A 241 -30.21 3.15 -15.11
N GLU A 242 -31.36 3.12 -15.77
CA GLU A 242 -31.61 3.90 -17.00
C GLU A 242 -31.34 5.40 -16.80
N GLY A 243 -31.76 5.96 -15.67
CA GLY A 243 -31.60 7.38 -15.34
C GLY A 243 -30.17 7.83 -15.01
N GLU A 244 -29.22 6.91 -14.83
CA GLU A 244 -27.81 7.28 -14.62
C GLU A 244 -27.26 8.04 -15.83
N MET A 245 -26.27 8.89 -15.58
CA MET A 245 -25.69 9.81 -16.56
C MET A 245 -26.75 10.71 -17.23
N ASN A 246 -27.72 11.18 -16.44
CA ASN A 246 -28.88 11.95 -16.89
C ASN A 246 -29.70 11.25 -17.99
N GLY A 247 -29.78 9.92 -17.95
CA GLY A 247 -30.47 9.12 -18.95
C GLY A 247 -29.67 8.82 -20.20
N TRP A 248 -28.43 9.30 -20.32
CA TRP A 248 -27.60 9.09 -21.51
C TRP A 248 -26.76 7.81 -21.42
N GLY A 249 -26.46 7.21 -22.57
CA GLY A 249 -25.74 5.94 -22.66
C GLY A 249 -26.61 4.71 -22.31
N SER A 250 -26.18 3.53 -22.79
CA SER A 250 -26.87 2.26 -22.54
C SER A 250 -26.61 1.75 -21.11
N THR A 251 -27.57 1.02 -20.55
CA THR A 251 -27.41 0.25 -19.31
C THR A 251 -26.77 -1.12 -19.55
N SER A 252 -26.83 -1.62 -20.79
CA SER A 252 -26.22 -2.89 -21.21
C SER A 252 -24.72 -2.74 -21.52
N ALA A 253 -23.99 -3.85 -21.48
CA ALA A 253 -22.58 -3.88 -21.84
C ALA A 253 -22.36 -4.35 -23.28
N SER A 254 -21.58 -3.62 -24.06
CA SER A 254 -21.12 -4.03 -25.38
C SER A 254 -19.73 -4.65 -25.29
N VAL A 255 -19.57 -5.88 -25.79
CA VAL A 255 -18.31 -6.62 -25.79
C VAL A 255 -17.96 -7.17 -27.18
N SER A 256 -16.66 -7.31 -27.45
CA SER A 256 -16.18 -8.09 -28.61
C SER A 256 -16.25 -9.58 -28.30
N LEU A 257 -16.32 -10.45 -29.31
CA LEU A 257 -16.33 -11.91 -29.16
C LEU A 257 -15.05 -12.56 -29.71
N PRO A 258 -14.44 -13.52 -29.00
CA PRO A 258 -14.79 -13.97 -27.65
C PRO A 258 -14.60 -12.86 -26.60
N GLY A 259 -15.59 -12.71 -25.72
CA GLY A 259 -15.69 -11.59 -24.79
C GLY A 259 -15.66 -12.06 -23.35
N MET A 260 -15.11 -11.24 -22.46
CA MET A 260 -15.05 -11.53 -21.03
C MET A 260 -15.97 -10.61 -20.26
N THR A 261 -16.69 -11.13 -19.27
CA THR A 261 -17.26 -10.29 -18.22
C THR A 261 -16.17 -9.94 -17.21
N PRO A 262 -16.39 -8.91 -16.37
CA PRO A 262 -15.60 -8.69 -15.17
C PRO A 262 -15.66 -9.91 -14.25
N TRP A 263 -14.72 -9.97 -13.31
CA TRP A 263 -14.71 -11.01 -12.28
C TRP A 263 -15.74 -10.68 -11.20
N ARG A 264 -16.55 -11.68 -10.84
CA ARG A 264 -17.35 -11.73 -9.61
C ARG A 264 -16.50 -12.37 -8.54
N THR A 265 -16.42 -11.76 -7.35
CA THR A 265 -15.55 -12.24 -6.27
C THR A 265 -16.36 -12.53 -5.02
N VAL A 266 -16.10 -13.67 -4.40
CA VAL A 266 -16.65 -14.09 -3.12
C VAL A 266 -15.50 -14.46 -2.19
N THR A 267 -15.27 -13.67 -1.14
CA THR A 267 -14.33 -13.98 -0.07
C THR A 267 -15.06 -14.65 1.09
N VAL A 268 -14.52 -15.76 1.59
CA VAL A 268 -15.11 -16.55 2.68
C VAL A 268 -14.10 -16.79 3.79
N GLY A 269 -14.57 -16.84 5.03
CA GLY A 269 -13.73 -17.18 6.18
C GLY A 269 -14.56 -17.46 7.42
N ASN A 270 -14.02 -18.29 8.32
CA ASN A 270 -14.64 -18.57 9.62
C ASN A 270 -14.57 -17.36 10.57
N ASP A 271 -13.67 -16.41 10.29
CA ASP A 271 -13.53 -15.13 10.98
C ASP A 271 -13.35 -13.99 9.95
N LEU A 272 -13.15 -12.76 10.44
CA LEU A 272 -13.02 -11.56 9.62
C LEU A 272 -11.60 -11.35 9.04
N GLY A 273 -10.62 -12.16 9.44
CA GLY A 273 -9.24 -12.05 8.96
C GLY A 273 -9.14 -12.09 7.45
N PRO A 274 -9.63 -13.16 6.79
CA PRO A 274 -9.66 -13.25 5.33
C PRO A 274 -10.40 -12.10 4.65
N ILE A 275 -11.47 -11.58 5.27
CA ILE A 275 -12.25 -10.45 4.73
C ILE A 275 -11.42 -9.15 4.72
N VAL A 276 -10.73 -8.83 5.81
CA VAL A 276 -9.92 -7.60 5.94
C VAL A 276 -8.62 -7.72 5.13
N GLU A 277 -8.04 -8.91 5.06
CA GLU A 277 -6.72 -9.15 4.46
C GLU A 277 -6.76 -9.54 2.97
N THR A 278 -7.94 -9.81 2.40
CA THR A 278 -8.05 -10.27 1.02
C THR A 278 -7.38 -9.34 0.01
N THR A 279 -6.73 -9.94 -0.98
CA THR A 279 -6.12 -9.28 -2.15
C THR A 279 -6.84 -9.61 -3.45
N ILE A 280 -7.98 -10.32 -3.40
CA ILE A 280 -8.68 -10.82 -4.58
C ILE A 280 -9.02 -9.77 -5.64
N PRO A 281 -9.31 -8.49 -5.30
CA PRO A 281 -9.54 -7.47 -6.34
C PRO A 281 -8.32 -7.25 -7.24
N PHE A 282 -7.12 -7.54 -6.74
CA PHE A 282 -5.86 -7.31 -7.43
C PHE A 282 -5.29 -8.60 -8.03
N ASP A 283 -5.57 -9.77 -7.43
CA ASP A 283 -4.98 -11.05 -7.81
C ASP A 283 -5.31 -11.48 -9.25
N VAL A 284 -6.56 -11.28 -9.67
CA VAL A 284 -7.11 -11.76 -10.95
C VAL A 284 -7.13 -10.71 -12.07
N VAL A 285 -6.53 -9.54 -11.84
CA VAL A 285 -6.38 -8.46 -12.82
C VAL A 285 -4.92 -8.21 -13.17
N ARG A 286 -4.65 -7.49 -14.24
CA ARG A 286 -3.31 -7.16 -14.72
C ARG A 286 -3.21 -5.67 -15.09
N PRO A 287 -2.02 -5.06 -15.05
CA PRO A 287 -1.81 -3.72 -15.59
C PRO A 287 -2.28 -3.64 -17.05
N LEU A 288 -3.00 -2.58 -17.39
CA LEU A 288 -3.49 -2.32 -18.75
C LEU A 288 -2.46 -1.55 -19.60
N TYR A 289 -1.52 -0.86 -18.94
CA TYR A 289 -0.41 -0.16 -19.58
C TYR A 289 0.75 -0.01 -18.59
N ASP A 290 1.94 0.29 -19.13
CA ASP A 290 3.13 0.58 -18.33
C ASP A 290 3.07 1.98 -17.70
N PRO A 291 3.63 2.17 -16.49
CA PRO A 291 3.76 3.50 -15.90
C PRO A 291 4.68 4.39 -16.74
N SER A 292 4.27 5.63 -17.00
CA SER A 292 5.13 6.61 -17.71
C SER A 292 6.32 7.09 -16.87
N LYS A 293 6.22 6.97 -15.54
CA LYS A 293 7.27 7.27 -14.57
C LYS A 293 7.05 6.47 -13.29
N ASN A 294 8.06 6.47 -12.41
CA ASN A 294 7.86 6.00 -11.05
C ASN A 294 6.97 7.00 -10.30
N TYR A 295 5.73 6.59 -10.01
CA TYR A 295 4.82 7.38 -9.20
C TYR A 295 5.21 7.26 -7.74
N GLU A 296 5.27 8.40 -7.05
CA GLU A 296 5.49 8.44 -5.61
C GLU A 296 4.25 9.05 -4.95
N TYR A 297 3.83 8.40 -3.87
CA TYR A 297 2.62 8.72 -3.16
C TYR A 297 2.89 9.76 -2.07
N SER A 298 1.84 10.41 -1.57
CA SER A 298 2.00 11.62 -0.76
C SER A 298 1.02 11.69 0.41
N ARG A 299 1.46 12.42 1.44
CA ARG A 299 0.58 13.07 2.40
C ARG A 299 0.40 14.50 1.92
N GLY A 300 -0.81 15.00 2.05
CA GLY A 300 -1.12 16.35 1.67
C GLY A 300 -2.05 17.03 2.64
N THR A 301 -2.08 18.36 2.53
CA THR A 301 -3.01 19.21 3.25
C THR A 301 -4.13 19.64 2.31
N TRP A 302 -5.29 19.96 2.89
CA TRP A 302 -6.51 20.25 2.13
C TRP A 302 -7.25 21.39 2.79
N SER A 303 -7.29 22.57 2.16
CA SER A 303 -7.89 23.76 2.77
C SER A 303 -9.42 23.71 2.79
N TRP A 304 -10.00 23.07 1.78
CA TRP A 304 -11.44 23.07 1.54
C TRP A 304 -12.21 22.28 2.60
N ILE A 305 -11.67 21.18 3.12
CA ILE A 305 -12.35 20.40 4.17
C ILE A 305 -12.64 21.19 5.45
N ILE A 306 -11.88 22.24 5.72
CA ILE A 306 -12.05 23.09 6.91
C ILE A 306 -12.74 24.41 6.60
N LYS A 307 -12.44 25.05 5.46
CA LYS A 307 -12.89 26.42 5.13
C LYS A 307 -13.71 26.49 3.84
N MET A 308 -14.03 25.35 3.24
CA MET A 308 -14.91 25.21 2.07
C MET A 308 -14.44 26.08 0.90
N ASP A 309 -15.37 26.52 0.06
CA ASP A 309 -15.11 27.32 -1.14
C ASP A 309 -14.37 28.64 -0.84
N GLU A 310 -14.54 29.22 0.36
CA GLU A 310 -13.82 30.44 0.76
C GLU A 310 -12.30 30.23 0.87
N SER A 311 -11.87 28.98 1.01
CA SER A 311 -10.45 28.62 1.05
C SER A 311 -9.76 28.68 -0.32
N CYS A 312 -10.52 28.72 -1.43
CA CYS A 312 -9.98 28.69 -2.78
C CYS A 312 -9.49 30.07 -3.23
N ASN A 313 -8.51 30.62 -2.52
CA ASN A 313 -7.86 31.87 -2.86
C ASN A 313 -6.34 31.73 -2.69
N PHE A 314 -5.59 32.55 -3.44
CA PHE A 314 -4.13 32.42 -3.52
C PHE A 314 -3.42 32.46 -2.16
N ASP A 315 -3.83 33.36 -1.26
CA ASP A 315 -3.14 33.55 0.02
C ASP A 315 -3.36 32.38 0.97
N GLU A 316 -4.58 31.81 0.98
CA GLU A 316 -4.85 30.60 1.76
C GLU A 316 -4.10 29.40 1.20
N GLN A 317 -4.04 29.23 -0.13
CA GLN A 317 -3.26 28.15 -0.73
C GLN A 317 -1.77 28.28 -0.40
N LYS A 318 -1.22 29.49 -0.44
CA LYS A 318 0.16 29.76 -0.02
C LYS A 318 0.39 29.41 1.46
N ARG A 319 -0.56 29.74 2.34
CA ARG A 319 -0.51 29.37 3.76
C ARG A 319 -0.54 27.85 3.95
N TYR A 320 -1.34 27.13 3.18
CA TYR A 320 -1.38 25.66 3.22
C TYR A 320 -0.12 25.01 2.65
N ILE A 321 0.55 25.63 1.68
CA ILE A 321 1.90 25.22 1.22
C ILE A 321 2.91 25.36 2.36
N ASP A 322 2.93 26.50 3.05
CA ASP A 322 3.83 26.70 4.20
C ASP A 322 3.53 25.72 5.34
N PHE A 323 2.24 25.43 5.58
CA PHE A 323 1.82 24.43 6.56
C PHE A 323 2.24 23.01 6.15
N ALA A 324 2.05 22.62 4.88
CA ALA A 324 2.51 21.33 4.37
C ALA A 324 4.03 21.17 4.56
N ALA A 325 4.80 22.21 4.22
CA ALA A 325 6.25 22.23 4.44
C ALA A 325 6.62 22.08 5.94
N ALA A 326 5.89 22.75 6.84
CA ALA A 326 6.11 22.63 8.29
C ALA A 326 5.73 21.24 8.86
N MET A 327 4.77 20.57 8.23
CA MET A 327 4.40 19.18 8.51
C MET A 327 5.33 18.16 7.82
N GLY A 328 6.18 18.61 6.91
CA GLY A 328 7.00 17.76 6.05
C GLY A 328 6.18 16.98 5.02
N TYR A 329 4.95 17.44 4.70
CA TYR A 329 4.06 16.82 3.72
C TYR A 329 4.45 17.20 2.29
N GLU A 330 4.22 16.27 1.38
CA GLU A 330 4.66 16.39 0.00
C GLU A 330 3.71 17.25 -0.84
N THR A 331 2.42 17.34 -0.48
CA THR A 331 1.42 17.95 -1.37
C THR A 331 0.39 18.88 -0.72
N VAL A 332 -0.20 19.75 -1.53
CA VAL A 332 -1.45 20.49 -1.22
C VAL A 332 -2.47 20.21 -2.30
N LEU A 333 -3.72 19.93 -1.90
CA LEU A 333 -4.86 19.87 -2.81
C LEU A 333 -5.52 21.24 -2.91
N VAL A 334 -5.42 21.86 -4.10
CA VAL A 334 -6.13 23.09 -4.44
C VAL A 334 -7.53 22.71 -4.95
N ASP A 335 -8.47 22.68 -4.01
CA ASP A 335 -9.86 22.27 -4.22
C ASP A 335 -10.79 23.47 -4.45
N ALA A 336 -12.01 23.18 -4.89
CA ALA A 336 -12.52 23.55 -6.20
C ALA A 336 -12.63 25.05 -6.49
N LEU A 337 -12.94 25.40 -7.76
CA LEU A 337 -13.10 26.78 -8.25
C LEU A 337 -11.79 27.54 -8.51
N TRP A 338 -10.64 26.87 -8.43
CA TRP A 338 -9.33 27.51 -8.63
C TRP A 338 -9.20 28.15 -10.01
N ASP A 339 -9.87 27.61 -11.04
CA ASP A 339 -9.83 28.13 -12.41
C ASP A 339 -10.39 29.54 -12.53
N ARG A 340 -11.38 29.87 -11.68
CA ARG A 340 -12.05 31.18 -11.66
C ARG A 340 -11.51 32.08 -10.56
N GLN A 341 -11.25 31.54 -9.37
CA GLN A 341 -10.88 32.34 -8.21
C GLN A 341 -9.37 32.67 -8.15
N ILE A 342 -8.53 31.77 -8.69
CA ILE A 342 -7.07 31.94 -8.71
C ILE A 342 -6.59 32.17 -10.15
N GLY A 343 -7.02 31.34 -11.09
CA GLY A 343 -6.65 31.39 -12.50
C GLY A 343 -5.33 30.68 -12.81
N TYR A 344 -5.16 30.25 -14.07
CA TYR A 344 -4.01 29.47 -14.53
C TYR A 344 -2.66 30.12 -14.20
N ASP A 345 -2.47 31.41 -14.53
CA ASP A 345 -1.20 32.13 -14.30
C ASP A 345 -0.77 32.10 -12.83
N ARG A 346 -1.72 32.28 -11.90
CA ARG A 346 -1.43 32.27 -10.47
C ARG A 346 -1.28 30.87 -9.89
N ILE A 347 -1.84 29.85 -10.54
CA ILE A 347 -1.51 28.45 -10.21
C ILE A 347 -0.06 28.14 -10.61
N GLU A 348 0.45 28.66 -11.73
CA GLU A 348 1.88 28.49 -12.06
C GLU A 348 2.78 29.13 -11.00
N GLU A 349 2.37 30.29 -10.46
CA GLU A 349 3.06 30.95 -9.35
C GLU A 349 3.01 30.11 -8.06
N LEU A 350 1.84 29.57 -7.70
CA LEU A 350 1.71 28.69 -6.53
C LEU A 350 2.52 27.40 -6.69
N ALA A 351 2.52 26.78 -7.87
CA ALA A 351 3.31 25.58 -8.15
C ALA A 351 4.82 25.88 -8.03
N SER A 352 5.26 27.03 -8.53
CA SER A 352 6.65 27.48 -8.39
C SER A 352 7.02 27.76 -6.93
N TYR A 353 6.12 28.38 -6.16
CA TYR A 353 6.32 28.63 -4.73
C TYR A 353 6.37 27.31 -3.93
N GLY A 354 5.42 26.41 -4.15
CA GLY A 354 5.40 25.07 -3.56
C GLY A 354 6.68 24.31 -3.82
N LYS A 355 7.15 24.30 -5.08
CA LYS A 355 8.42 23.66 -5.46
C LYS A 355 9.62 24.23 -4.71
N SER A 356 9.65 25.54 -4.43
CA SER A 356 10.70 26.16 -3.60
C SER A 356 10.70 25.69 -2.14
N LYS A 357 9.60 25.09 -1.69
CA LYS A 357 9.39 24.52 -0.35
C LYS A 357 9.41 22.98 -0.35
N GLY A 358 9.58 22.34 -1.50
CA GLY A 358 9.48 20.88 -1.64
C GLY A 358 8.04 20.34 -1.55
N VAL A 359 7.05 21.15 -1.91
CA VAL A 359 5.62 20.82 -1.86
C VAL A 359 5.02 20.93 -3.26
N ASP A 360 4.47 19.83 -3.78
CA ASP A 360 3.78 19.81 -5.08
C ASP A 360 2.27 20.06 -4.93
N LEU A 361 1.58 20.35 -6.04
CA LEU A 361 0.13 20.58 -6.04
C LEU A 361 -0.63 19.41 -6.66
N TYR A 362 -1.81 19.14 -6.09
CA TYR A 362 -2.92 18.47 -6.76
C TYR A 362 -3.98 19.52 -7.11
N LEU A 363 -4.61 19.36 -8.28
CA LEU A 363 -5.69 20.26 -8.72
C LEU A 363 -7.01 19.50 -8.81
N TRP A 364 -8.07 20.10 -8.27
CA TRP A 364 -9.42 19.57 -8.42
C TRP A 364 -9.99 19.86 -9.81
N TYR A 365 -10.73 18.91 -10.38
CA TYR A 365 -11.43 19.02 -11.65
C TYR A 365 -12.83 18.42 -11.56
N ASN A 366 -13.76 19.03 -12.28
CA ASN A 366 -15.06 18.42 -12.49
C ASN A 366 -14.97 17.46 -13.69
N SER A 367 -15.40 16.21 -13.52
CA SER A 367 -15.53 15.27 -14.64
C SER A 367 -16.56 15.76 -15.66
N ASN A 368 -17.56 16.53 -15.20
CA ASN A 368 -18.80 16.79 -15.91
C ASN A 368 -18.64 17.65 -17.17
N GLY A 369 -19.26 17.15 -18.25
CA GLY A 369 -19.66 17.90 -19.43
C GLY A 369 -21.14 18.31 -19.37
N ASN A 370 -22.05 17.33 -19.40
CA ASN A 370 -23.49 17.53 -19.62
C ASN A 370 -24.44 16.59 -18.85
N TRP A 371 -23.96 15.86 -17.82
CA TRP A 371 -24.75 14.83 -17.12
C TRP A 371 -25.16 15.20 -15.70
N ASN A 372 -24.76 16.34 -15.14
CA ASN A 372 -25.28 16.86 -13.87
C ASN A 372 -25.15 18.39 -13.79
N ASP A 373 -25.62 18.98 -12.69
CA ASP A 373 -25.69 20.44 -12.50
C ASP A 373 -24.58 21.00 -11.59
N ALA A 374 -23.60 20.18 -11.17
CA ALA A 374 -22.55 20.60 -10.23
C ALA A 374 -21.79 21.82 -10.78
N PRO A 375 -21.78 22.96 -10.07
CA PRO A 375 -21.30 24.23 -10.63
C PRO A 375 -19.78 24.38 -10.58
N GLN A 376 -19.09 23.62 -9.72
CA GLN A 376 -17.67 23.80 -9.43
C GLN A 376 -16.81 23.54 -10.67
N GLY A 377 -15.85 24.45 -10.92
CA GLY A 377 -14.95 24.44 -12.06
C GLY A 377 -13.53 23.97 -11.70
N PRO A 378 -12.72 23.60 -12.72
CA PRO A 378 -13.05 23.66 -14.17
C PRO A 378 -14.03 22.57 -14.64
N ARG A 379 -15.00 22.95 -15.47
CA ARG A 379 -16.01 22.07 -16.11
C ARG A 379 -15.77 21.91 -17.60
N GLY A 380 -16.19 20.78 -18.17
CA GLY A 380 -16.12 20.57 -19.62
C GLY A 380 -14.71 20.33 -20.15
N ILE A 381 -13.76 20.00 -19.25
CA ILE A 381 -12.36 19.70 -19.57
C ILE A 381 -12.15 18.18 -19.57
N MET A 382 -12.42 17.53 -18.43
CA MET A 382 -12.10 16.11 -18.25
C MET A 382 -12.93 15.16 -19.10
N ASN A 383 -14.10 15.58 -19.60
CA ASN A 383 -14.93 14.78 -20.52
C ASN A 383 -14.53 14.91 -22.00
N ASP A 384 -13.67 15.87 -22.36
CA ASP A 384 -13.27 16.14 -23.75
C ASP A 384 -11.78 15.84 -23.92
N ILE A 385 -11.45 14.86 -24.75
CA ILE A 385 -10.07 14.39 -24.94
C ILE A 385 -9.11 15.50 -25.37
N VAL A 386 -9.54 16.43 -26.24
CA VAL A 386 -8.67 17.48 -26.76
C VAL A 386 -8.34 18.49 -25.67
N LYS A 387 -9.35 18.90 -24.90
CA LYS A 387 -9.16 19.83 -23.78
C LYS A 387 -8.40 19.19 -22.64
N ARG A 388 -8.78 17.97 -22.23
CA ARG A 388 -8.12 17.20 -21.18
C ARG A 388 -6.63 17.05 -21.44
N ARG A 389 -6.24 16.57 -22.63
CA ARG A 389 -4.82 16.40 -22.98
C ARG A 389 -4.06 17.72 -23.06
N LYS A 390 -4.71 18.79 -23.55
CA LYS A 390 -4.11 20.14 -23.54
C LYS A 390 -3.81 20.60 -22.12
N ASP A 391 -4.75 20.40 -21.19
CA ASP A 391 -4.60 20.82 -19.80
C ASP A 391 -3.57 19.96 -19.07
N MET A 392 -3.57 18.65 -19.29
CA MET A 392 -2.57 17.74 -18.71
C MET A 392 -1.15 18.05 -19.22
N ALA A 393 -0.99 18.46 -20.48
CA ALA A 393 0.30 18.94 -20.99
C ALA A 393 0.76 20.22 -20.26
N TRP A 394 -0.16 21.14 -19.97
CA TRP A 394 0.13 22.32 -19.15
C TRP A 394 0.52 21.95 -17.72
N MET A 395 -0.25 21.07 -17.07
CA MET A 395 0.04 20.54 -15.73
C MET A 395 1.44 19.93 -15.64
N GLN A 396 1.80 19.08 -16.61
CA GLN A 396 3.12 18.46 -16.68
C GLN A 396 4.23 19.52 -16.76
N LYS A 397 4.05 20.56 -17.58
CA LYS A 397 5.02 21.65 -17.77
C LYS A 397 5.29 22.40 -16.46
N ILE A 398 4.25 22.67 -15.67
CA ILE A 398 4.36 23.45 -14.42
C ILE A 398 4.65 22.58 -13.19
N GLY A 399 4.65 21.25 -13.34
CA GLY A 399 5.00 20.31 -12.28
C GLY A 399 3.86 19.96 -11.32
N ILE A 400 2.61 19.94 -11.78
CA ILE A 400 1.49 19.39 -10.99
C ILE A 400 1.72 17.89 -10.76
N ARG A 401 1.47 17.41 -9.53
CA ARG A 401 1.68 16.02 -9.12
C ARG A 401 0.55 15.10 -9.57
N GLY A 402 -0.68 15.60 -9.50
CA GLY A 402 -1.87 14.85 -9.85
C GLY A 402 -3.14 15.68 -9.83
N ILE A 403 -4.26 15.02 -10.06
CA ILE A 403 -5.59 15.62 -10.12
C ILE A 403 -6.57 14.86 -9.23
N LYS A 404 -7.54 15.59 -8.68
CA LYS A 404 -8.74 15.04 -8.04
C LYS A 404 -9.92 15.31 -8.96
N VAL A 405 -10.58 14.28 -9.49
CA VAL A 405 -11.65 14.42 -10.48
C VAL A 405 -12.98 13.96 -9.90
N ASP A 406 -14.02 14.77 -10.05
CA ASP A 406 -15.26 14.64 -9.28
C ASP A 406 -16.54 14.52 -10.14
N PHE A 407 -17.64 14.09 -9.51
CA PHE A 407 -19.01 14.15 -10.04
C PHE A 407 -19.28 13.36 -11.33
N PHE A 408 -18.91 12.09 -11.36
CA PHE A 408 -19.13 11.20 -12.50
C PHE A 408 -20.61 10.83 -12.70
N GLY A 409 -20.93 10.29 -13.87
CA GLY A 409 -22.30 10.00 -14.29
C GLY A 409 -22.88 8.64 -13.83
N GLY A 410 -22.27 7.93 -12.88
CA GLY A 410 -22.71 6.59 -12.46
C GLY A 410 -21.92 5.44 -13.10
N ASP A 411 -22.56 4.28 -13.28
CA ASP A 411 -21.89 3.00 -13.55
C ASP A 411 -22.00 2.47 -14.99
N LYS A 412 -22.66 3.22 -15.88
CA LYS A 412 -22.76 2.85 -17.30
C LYS A 412 -21.37 2.63 -17.92
N GLN A 413 -21.28 1.71 -18.89
CA GLN A 413 -20.04 1.43 -19.61
C GLN A 413 -19.41 2.71 -20.20
N GLU A 414 -20.25 3.68 -20.58
CA GLU A 414 -19.85 5.01 -21.02
C GLU A 414 -19.06 5.79 -19.95
N THR A 415 -19.53 5.82 -18.70
CA THR A 415 -18.79 6.43 -17.59
C THR A 415 -17.51 5.65 -17.30
N MET A 416 -17.56 4.31 -17.38
CA MET A 416 -16.36 3.48 -17.18
C MET A 416 -15.27 3.77 -18.22
N ARG A 417 -15.66 4.05 -19.47
CA ARG A 417 -14.72 4.54 -20.51
C ARG A 417 -14.13 5.88 -20.15
N LEU A 418 -14.92 6.81 -19.60
CA LEU A 418 -14.38 8.09 -19.17
C LEU A 418 -13.32 7.95 -18.07
N TYR A 419 -13.54 7.10 -17.06
CA TYR A 419 -12.51 6.80 -16.05
C TYR A 419 -11.24 6.25 -16.70
N HIS A 420 -11.39 5.25 -17.57
CA HIS A 420 -10.29 4.63 -18.31
C HIS A 420 -9.48 5.67 -19.10
N ASP A 421 -10.17 6.51 -19.87
CA ASP A 421 -9.54 7.52 -20.73
C ASP A 421 -8.83 8.61 -19.93
N ILE A 422 -9.42 9.06 -18.80
CA ILE A 422 -8.76 10.02 -17.90
C ILE A 422 -7.49 9.42 -17.32
N LEU A 423 -7.52 8.16 -16.87
CA LEU A 423 -6.37 7.47 -16.30
C LEU A 423 -5.26 7.26 -17.35
N ALA A 424 -5.62 6.82 -18.56
CA ALA A 424 -4.67 6.63 -19.65
C ALA A 424 -4.00 7.94 -20.07
N ASP A 425 -4.78 9.01 -20.28
CA ASP A 425 -4.21 10.33 -20.60
C ASP A 425 -3.36 10.86 -19.44
N ALA A 426 -3.83 10.75 -18.20
CA ALA A 426 -3.06 11.18 -17.03
C ALA A 426 -1.72 10.43 -16.94
N ASN A 427 -1.68 9.15 -17.31
CA ASN A 427 -0.43 8.40 -17.34
C ASN A 427 0.53 8.98 -18.37
N ASP A 428 0.09 9.28 -19.61
CA ASP A 428 0.93 9.90 -20.64
C ASP A 428 1.62 11.19 -20.16
N TYR A 429 0.94 11.96 -19.31
CA TYR A 429 1.44 13.21 -18.75
C TYR A 429 2.08 13.08 -17.36
N GLY A 430 2.12 11.87 -16.79
CA GLY A 430 2.74 11.58 -15.50
C GLY A 430 1.98 12.14 -14.31
N LEU A 431 0.64 12.06 -14.32
CA LEU A 431 -0.23 12.56 -13.26
C LEU A 431 -0.87 11.40 -12.49
N LEU A 432 -0.84 11.49 -11.16
CA LEU A 432 -1.68 10.65 -10.30
C LEU A 432 -3.13 11.12 -10.35
N VAL A 433 -4.09 10.19 -10.21
CA VAL A 433 -5.53 10.51 -10.27
C VAL A 433 -6.25 9.99 -9.04
N VAL A 434 -6.94 10.90 -8.34
CA VAL A 434 -7.92 10.60 -7.28
C VAL A 434 -9.32 10.84 -7.83
N PHE A 435 -10.26 9.93 -7.59
CA PHE A 435 -11.65 10.07 -8.03
C PHE A 435 -12.60 10.34 -6.85
N HIS A 436 -13.46 11.34 -6.97
CA HIS A 436 -14.54 11.69 -6.02
C HIS A 436 -15.89 11.71 -6.74
N GLY A 437 -16.99 11.67 -5.99
CA GLY A 437 -18.35 11.61 -6.56
C GLY A 437 -18.45 10.49 -7.60
N CYS A 438 -17.90 9.32 -7.24
CA CYS A 438 -17.45 8.30 -8.18
C CYS A 438 -17.99 6.90 -7.86
N THR A 439 -17.69 5.95 -8.74
CA THR A 439 -17.92 4.52 -8.49
C THR A 439 -16.85 3.91 -7.58
N LEU A 440 -17.10 2.69 -7.10
CA LEU A 440 -16.11 1.87 -6.41
C LEU A 440 -14.93 1.49 -7.33
N PRO A 441 -13.67 1.58 -6.88
CA PRO A 441 -12.53 1.05 -7.61
C PRO A 441 -12.54 -0.49 -7.64
N ARG A 442 -12.25 -1.06 -8.81
CA ARG A 442 -12.42 -2.50 -9.09
C ARG A 442 -11.10 -3.12 -9.53
N GLY A 443 -10.12 -3.12 -8.62
CA GLY A 443 -8.74 -3.56 -8.88
C GLY A 443 -7.85 -2.50 -9.55
N TRP A 444 -8.27 -1.23 -9.51
CA TRP A 444 -7.68 -0.14 -10.28
C TRP A 444 -6.23 0.17 -9.90
N GLU A 445 -5.83 -0.08 -8.65
CA GLU A 445 -4.45 0.03 -8.18
C GLU A 445 -3.46 -0.82 -8.97
N ARG A 446 -3.93 -1.98 -9.47
CA ARG A 446 -3.11 -2.88 -10.31
C ARG A 446 -3.32 -2.62 -11.79
N MET A 447 -4.55 -2.31 -12.20
CA MET A 447 -4.88 -2.08 -13.61
C MET A 447 -4.27 -0.79 -14.16
N TYR A 448 -4.16 0.24 -13.33
CA TYR A 448 -3.75 1.57 -13.70
C TYR A 448 -2.64 2.07 -12.77
N PRO A 449 -1.36 2.06 -13.19
CA PRO A 449 -0.23 2.45 -12.34
C PRO A 449 -0.29 3.86 -11.74
N ASN A 450 -1.06 4.75 -12.37
CA ASN A 450 -1.25 6.14 -11.95
C ASN A 450 -2.59 6.40 -11.23
N TYR A 451 -3.40 5.37 -11.00
CA TYR A 451 -4.54 5.48 -10.09
C TYR A 451 -4.03 5.61 -8.65
N ALA A 452 -4.48 6.66 -7.95
CA ALA A 452 -4.12 6.89 -6.56
C ALA A 452 -5.21 6.36 -5.61
N ALA A 453 -6.43 6.88 -5.72
CA ALA A 453 -7.51 6.53 -4.79
C ALA A 453 -8.88 6.91 -5.34
N SER A 454 -9.93 6.45 -4.65
CA SER A 454 -11.31 6.84 -4.88
C SER A 454 -11.99 7.17 -3.56
N GLU A 455 -12.97 8.07 -3.58
CA GLU A 455 -13.90 8.31 -2.48
C GLU A 455 -14.86 7.13 -2.33
N ALA A 456 -15.96 7.11 -3.09
CA ALA A 456 -17.00 6.08 -3.08
C ALA A 456 -17.42 5.64 -1.65
N VAL A 457 -17.60 6.63 -0.77
CA VAL A 457 -17.95 6.48 0.64
C VAL A 457 -18.48 7.82 1.13
N LEU A 458 -19.30 7.85 2.19
CA LEU A 458 -19.54 9.08 2.94
C LEU A 458 -18.22 9.54 3.60
N ALA A 459 -17.45 10.37 2.90
CA ALA A 459 -16.12 10.83 3.31
C ALA A 459 -16.19 11.93 4.38
N SER A 460 -15.03 12.40 4.81
CA SER A 460 -14.90 13.39 5.90
C SER A 460 -15.63 14.71 5.65
N GLU A 461 -15.90 15.05 4.39
CA GLU A 461 -16.67 16.25 4.04
C GLU A 461 -18.07 16.23 4.65
N ASN A 462 -18.68 15.05 4.78
CA ASN A 462 -19.96 14.88 5.45
C ASN A 462 -19.88 15.22 6.95
N LEU A 463 -18.69 15.08 7.58
CA LEU A 463 -18.43 15.51 8.95
C LEU A 463 -18.42 17.04 9.05
N HIS A 464 -17.97 17.75 8.01
CA HIS A 464 -18.13 19.19 7.92
C HIS A 464 -19.62 19.55 7.77
N PHE A 465 -20.33 18.91 6.84
CA PHE A 465 -21.69 19.29 6.45
C PHE A 465 -22.74 19.05 7.53
N SER A 466 -22.56 18.04 8.38
CA SER A 466 -23.59 17.62 9.32
C SER A 466 -23.02 17.07 10.62
N GLN A 467 -23.62 17.52 11.74
CA GLN A 467 -23.35 16.93 13.05
C GLN A 467 -23.70 15.44 13.10
N GLY A 468 -24.73 15.00 12.37
CA GLY A 468 -25.12 13.58 12.35
C GLY A 468 -24.01 12.68 11.80
N SER A 469 -23.20 13.18 10.87
CA SER A 469 -22.04 12.44 10.36
C SER A 469 -20.92 12.38 11.39
N CYS A 470 -20.67 13.46 12.14
CA CYS A 470 -19.76 13.45 13.28
C CYS A 470 -20.21 12.47 14.37
N ASP A 471 -21.51 12.38 14.63
CA ASP A 471 -22.08 11.44 15.61
C ASP A 471 -21.91 9.97 15.15
N ALA A 472 -21.88 9.72 13.84
CA ALA A 472 -21.73 8.41 13.22
C ALA A 472 -20.28 8.06 12.84
N GLU A 473 -19.31 8.94 13.06
CA GLU A 473 -17.92 8.75 12.60
C GLU A 473 -17.32 7.44 13.11
N ALA A 474 -17.44 7.16 14.41
CA ALA A 474 -16.91 5.93 15.01
C ALA A 474 -17.55 4.67 14.42
N PHE A 475 -18.88 4.70 14.22
CA PHE A 475 -19.62 3.60 13.64
C PHE A 475 -19.13 3.27 12.22
N ASN A 476 -19.00 4.29 11.37
CA ASN A 476 -18.51 4.16 10.00
C ASN A 476 -17.03 3.71 9.95
N ALA A 477 -16.19 4.24 10.83
CA ALA A 477 -14.78 3.80 10.94
C ALA A 477 -14.65 2.32 11.32
N CYS A 478 -15.60 1.79 12.09
CA CYS A 478 -15.68 0.36 12.42
C CYS A 478 -16.29 -0.50 11.30
N LEU A 479 -16.63 0.07 10.14
CA LEU A 479 -17.17 -0.67 8.98
C LEU A 479 -16.20 -0.68 7.81
N HIS A 480 -15.59 0.47 7.49
CA HIS A 480 -14.82 0.63 6.25
C HIS A 480 -13.73 -0.42 6.04
N PRO A 481 -12.91 -0.81 7.04
CA PRO A 481 -11.87 -1.82 6.85
C PRO A 481 -12.38 -3.23 6.56
N PHE A 482 -13.66 -3.51 6.85
CA PHE A 482 -14.31 -4.79 6.55
C PHE A 482 -15.03 -4.79 5.20
N ILE A 483 -15.36 -3.61 4.67
CA ILE A 483 -16.26 -3.45 3.52
C ILE A 483 -15.60 -2.54 2.48
N ARG A 484 -15.92 -1.24 2.45
CA ARG A 484 -15.46 -0.32 1.40
C ARG A 484 -13.94 -0.31 1.17
N ASN A 485 -13.14 -0.23 2.23
CA ASN A 485 -11.69 -0.07 2.11
C ASN A 485 -10.95 -1.41 2.02
N THR A 486 -11.62 -2.54 2.23
CA THR A 486 -10.97 -3.84 2.03
C THR A 486 -10.78 -4.15 0.55
N VAL A 487 -11.64 -3.66 -0.34
CA VAL A 487 -11.54 -3.96 -1.78
C VAL A 487 -10.76 -2.95 -2.60
N GLY A 488 -10.37 -1.81 -2.01
CA GLY A 488 -9.61 -0.77 -2.68
C GLY A 488 -9.39 0.48 -1.83
N SER A 489 -8.53 1.35 -2.31
CA SER A 489 -8.11 2.61 -1.70
C SER A 489 -9.32 3.52 -1.45
N MET A 490 -9.30 4.20 -0.32
CA MET A 490 -10.39 5.06 0.15
C MET A 490 -9.84 6.43 0.54
N ASP A 491 -10.00 7.41 -0.34
CA ASP A 491 -9.66 8.80 -0.04
C ASP A 491 -10.75 9.40 0.86
N PHE A 492 -10.67 9.09 2.15
CA PHE A 492 -11.63 9.58 3.14
C PHE A 492 -11.42 11.05 3.49
N GLY A 493 -10.23 11.60 3.25
CA GLY A 493 -9.90 13.00 3.51
C GLY A 493 -10.02 13.44 4.98
N GLY A 494 -9.92 12.53 5.95
CA GLY A 494 -10.25 12.76 7.38
C GLY A 494 -9.05 12.94 8.31
N SER A 495 -9.14 12.36 9.52
CA SER A 495 -8.14 12.50 10.60
C SER A 495 -7.94 13.94 11.10
N ALA A 496 -9.06 14.66 11.27
CA ALA A 496 -9.05 16.03 11.75
C ALA A 496 -8.62 16.13 13.22
N LEU A 497 -7.75 17.12 13.53
CA LEU A 497 -7.39 17.48 14.90
C LEU A 497 -8.21 18.65 15.45
N ASN A 498 -8.84 19.45 14.59
CA ASN A 498 -9.83 20.43 15.03
C ASN A 498 -10.97 19.74 15.82
N ARG A 499 -11.47 20.42 16.85
CA ARG A 499 -12.66 20.00 17.62
C ARG A 499 -13.94 20.37 16.89
N TYR A 500 -13.89 21.45 16.12
CA TYR A 500 -14.99 21.94 15.31
C TYR A 500 -14.54 22.09 13.87
N TYR A 501 -15.39 21.71 12.92
CA TYR A 501 -15.18 21.93 11.49
C TYR A 501 -15.39 23.41 11.17
N SER A 502 -14.43 24.23 11.61
CA SER A 502 -14.38 25.68 11.45
C SER A 502 -12.92 26.14 11.34
N SER A 503 -12.67 27.19 10.54
CA SER A 503 -11.30 27.64 10.21
C SER A 503 -10.46 28.14 11.38
N ASP A 504 -11.11 28.61 12.45
CA ASP A 504 -10.48 29.09 13.69
C ASP A 504 -10.67 28.11 14.85
N ASN A 505 -11.21 26.91 14.58
CA ASN A 505 -11.56 25.89 15.57
C ASN A 505 -12.51 26.41 16.67
N SER A 506 -13.21 27.51 16.40
CA SER A 506 -14.24 28.06 17.30
C SER A 506 -15.46 27.15 17.34
N PRO A 507 -16.28 27.19 18.42
CA PRO A 507 -17.45 26.32 18.59
C PRO A 507 -18.59 26.71 17.63
N LYS A 508 -18.37 26.48 16.34
CA LYS A 508 -19.25 26.75 15.20
C LYS A 508 -19.15 25.59 14.21
N GLY A 509 -20.21 25.37 13.44
CA GLY A 509 -20.28 24.20 12.55
C GLY A 509 -20.38 22.89 13.33
N SER A 510 -20.11 21.78 12.63
CA SER A 510 -20.16 20.45 13.20
C SER A 510 -19.01 20.22 14.19
N ARG A 511 -19.31 19.56 15.32
CA ARG A 511 -18.37 19.18 16.37
C ARG A 511 -17.92 17.75 16.19
N ARG A 512 -16.61 17.52 16.17
CA ARG A 512 -16.03 16.18 16.21
C ARG A 512 -16.33 15.49 17.55
N MET A 513 -16.80 14.25 17.48
CA MET A 513 -17.23 13.46 18.65
C MET A 513 -16.19 12.43 19.08
N THR A 514 -15.17 12.21 18.26
CA THR A 514 -14.06 11.29 18.44
C THR A 514 -12.83 11.98 19.05
N SER A 515 -11.95 11.20 19.66
CA SER A 515 -10.74 11.71 20.33
C SER A 515 -9.60 12.06 19.35
N ASP A 516 -8.59 12.81 19.82
CA ASP A 516 -7.37 13.04 19.04
C ASP A 516 -6.64 11.72 18.70
N VAL A 517 -6.64 10.76 19.62
CA VAL A 517 -6.05 9.42 19.37
C VAL A 517 -6.86 8.67 18.32
N PHE A 518 -8.18 8.88 18.26
CA PHE A 518 -9.03 8.33 17.21
C PHE A 518 -8.64 8.87 15.82
N ALA A 519 -8.36 10.17 15.71
CA ALA A 519 -7.85 10.76 14.47
C ALA A 519 -6.50 10.13 14.03
N LEU A 520 -5.61 9.84 14.98
CA LEU A 520 -4.36 9.12 14.69
C LEU A 520 -4.62 7.67 14.24
N ALA A 521 -5.58 6.99 14.87
CA ALA A 521 -5.95 5.63 14.52
C ALA A 521 -6.56 5.55 13.12
N THR A 522 -7.44 6.48 12.75
CA THR A 522 -8.05 6.51 11.40
C THR A 522 -7.04 6.80 10.29
N ALA A 523 -5.97 7.55 10.56
CA ALA A 523 -4.87 7.74 9.61
C ALA A 523 -4.15 6.41 9.28
N VAL A 524 -4.23 5.42 10.18
CA VAL A 524 -3.70 4.07 9.96
C VAL A 524 -4.77 3.11 9.46
N LEU A 525 -6.03 3.21 9.92
CA LEU A 525 -7.12 2.33 9.50
C LEU A 525 -7.47 2.52 8.02
N PHE A 526 -7.63 3.77 7.59
CA PHE A 526 -8.10 4.09 6.25
C PHE A 526 -6.91 4.09 5.29
N GLN A 527 -6.81 3.06 4.46
CA GLN A 527 -5.78 2.93 3.45
C GLN A 527 -6.11 3.80 2.24
N SER A 528 -5.20 4.71 1.93
CA SER A 528 -5.08 5.38 0.65
C SER A 528 -3.60 5.70 0.45
N PRO A 529 -3.02 5.47 -0.74
CA PRO A 529 -1.63 5.86 -0.99
C PRO A 529 -1.48 7.38 -1.02
N VAL A 530 -2.51 8.14 -1.42
CA VAL A 530 -2.51 9.61 -1.36
C VAL A 530 -3.51 10.04 -0.29
N GLN A 531 -3.03 10.67 0.77
CA GLN A 531 -3.86 11.10 1.90
C GLN A 531 -3.87 12.61 2.02
N HIS A 532 -4.99 13.24 1.69
CA HIS A 532 -5.22 14.65 1.97
C HIS A 532 -5.92 14.79 3.33
N PHE A 533 -5.14 14.79 4.41
CA PHE A 533 -5.69 14.82 5.77
C PHE A 533 -6.37 16.17 6.07
N ALA A 534 -7.45 16.13 6.86
CA ALA A 534 -8.22 17.27 7.34
C ALA A 534 -7.51 18.05 8.47
N LEU A 535 -6.23 18.35 8.26
CA LEU A 535 -5.43 19.17 9.17
C LEU A 535 -5.47 20.64 8.73
N ALA A 536 -5.41 21.54 9.71
CA ALA A 536 -5.40 22.98 9.49
C ALA A 536 -4.13 23.63 10.08
N PRO A 537 -3.66 24.77 9.54
CA PRO A 537 -2.46 25.43 10.03
C PRO A 537 -2.46 25.77 11.53
N ASN A 538 -3.63 26.07 12.12
CA ASN A 538 -3.76 26.32 13.56
C ASN A 538 -3.41 25.10 14.43
N ASN A 539 -3.43 23.88 13.87
CA ASN A 539 -3.07 22.67 14.62
C ASN A 539 -1.62 22.63 15.07
N LEU A 540 -0.72 23.42 14.46
CA LEU A 540 0.64 23.59 14.97
C LEU A 540 0.69 24.32 16.33
N GLU A 541 -0.38 25.03 16.69
CA GLU A 541 -0.47 25.84 17.91
C GLU A 541 -1.48 25.28 18.91
N ASP A 542 -2.64 24.79 18.44
CA ASP A 542 -3.77 24.42 19.31
C ASP A 542 -3.96 22.92 19.54
N ALA A 543 -3.36 22.05 18.71
CA ALA A 543 -3.44 20.60 18.86
C ALA A 543 -2.31 20.08 19.77
N PRO A 544 -2.48 18.92 20.43
CA PRO A 544 -1.40 18.34 21.23
C PRO A 544 -0.15 18.06 20.37
N GLU A 545 1.02 18.46 20.86
CA GLU A 545 2.30 18.27 20.16
C GLU A 545 2.55 16.81 19.75
N TRP A 546 2.17 15.86 20.62
CA TRP A 546 2.32 14.42 20.34
C TRP A 546 1.42 13.93 19.20
N ALA A 547 0.28 14.60 18.96
CA ALA A 547 -0.64 14.26 17.87
C ALA A 547 -0.10 14.80 16.55
N VAL A 548 0.36 16.07 16.55
CA VAL A 548 1.02 16.69 15.39
C VAL A 548 2.25 15.88 14.99
N GLU A 549 3.10 15.49 15.94
CA GLU A 549 4.30 14.69 15.68
C GLU A 549 3.98 13.31 15.11
N PHE A 550 2.89 12.68 15.55
CA PHE A 550 2.43 11.45 14.92
C PHE A 550 2.02 11.70 13.47
N MET A 551 1.21 12.72 13.21
CA MET A 551 0.73 13.05 11.86
C MET A 551 1.86 13.44 10.91
N LYS A 552 2.96 14.02 11.40
CA LYS A 552 4.19 14.25 10.62
C LYS A 552 4.90 12.97 10.17
N ASN A 553 4.70 11.85 10.86
CA ASN A 553 5.48 10.62 10.66
C ASN A 553 4.64 9.41 10.20
N VAL A 554 3.31 9.48 10.24
CA VAL A 554 2.44 8.38 9.78
C VAL A 554 2.63 8.15 8.27
N PRO A 555 2.85 6.90 7.82
CA PRO A 555 3.01 6.58 6.41
C PRO A 555 1.66 6.39 5.72
N VAL A 556 1.67 6.40 4.38
CA VAL A 556 0.48 6.21 3.52
C VAL A 556 0.52 4.91 2.71
N THR A 557 1.63 4.17 2.78
CA THR A 557 1.83 2.88 2.10
C THR A 557 2.18 1.80 3.10
N TRP A 558 1.80 0.55 2.79
CA TRP A 558 1.87 -0.55 3.74
C TRP A 558 2.46 -1.80 3.07
N ASP A 559 3.42 -2.40 3.74
CA ASP A 559 3.98 -3.69 3.34
C ASP A 559 3.07 -4.85 3.72
N GLU A 560 2.31 -4.68 4.80
CA GLU A 560 1.53 -5.75 5.40
C GLU A 560 0.40 -5.17 6.24
N THR A 561 -0.77 -5.81 6.19
CA THR A 561 -1.92 -5.55 7.07
C THR A 561 -2.31 -6.87 7.71
N ARG A 562 -2.58 -6.84 9.02
CA ARG A 562 -3.08 -7.97 9.79
C ARG A 562 -4.30 -7.56 10.58
N PHE A 563 -5.39 -8.28 10.41
CA PHE A 563 -6.52 -8.20 11.32
C PHE A 563 -6.16 -8.85 12.66
N ILE A 564 -6.60 -8.25 13.77
CA ILE A 564 -6.37 -8.81 15.11
C ILE A 564 -7.70 -9.27 15.70
N GLU A 565 -8.65 -8.34 15.85
CA GLU A 565 -9.98 -8.63 16.40
C GLU A 565 -10.93 -7.48 16.05
N GLY A 566 -12.24 -7.72 16.02
CA GLY A 566 -13.21 -6.69 15.71
C GLY A 566 -14.59 -7.25 15.37
N TYR A 567 -15.55 -6.34 15.27
CA TYR A 567 -16.89 -6.61 14.78
C TYR A 567 -17.40 -5.40 13.98
N PRO A 568 -17.88 -5.58 12.73
CA PRO A 568 -18.28 -4.47 11.87
C PRO A 568 -19.34 -3.58 12.53
N GLY A 569 -19.07 -2.28 12.59
CA GLY A 569 -19.94 -1.27 13.21
C GLY A 569 -19.83 -1.16 14.74
N LYS A 570 -19.01 -1.99 15.41
CA LYS A 570 -18.82 -1.93 16.88
C LYS A 570 -17.40 -1.55 17.28
N TYR A 571 -16.39 -2.27 16.81
CA TYR A 571 -14.98 -1.97 17.10
C TYR A 571 -14.08 -2.72 16.12
N ILE A 572 -12.85 -2.25 15.96
CA ILE A 572 -11.83 -2.95 15.18
C ILE A 572 -10.46 -2.73 15.79
N VAL A 573 -9.63 -3.77 15.73
CA VAL A 573 -8.20 -3.74 15.98
C VAL A 573 -7.48 -4.38 14.79
N LEU A 574 -6.53 -3.64 14.20
CA LEU A 574 -5.66 -4.15 13.15
C LEU A 574 -4.24 -3.64 13.32
N ALA A 575 -3.29 -4.29 12.67
CA ALA A 575 -1.91 -3.88 12.59
C ALA A 575 -1.50 -3.65 11.13
N ARG A 576 -0.76 -2.58 10.86
CA ARG A 576 -0.10 -2.37 9.58
C ARG A 576 1.39 -2.17 9.74
N ARG A 577 2.15 -2.65 8.77
CA ARG A 577 3.61 -2.49 8.72
C ARG A 577 4.00 -1.62 7.53
N HIS A 578 4.90 -0.67 7.77
CA HIS A 578 5.61 0.07 6.74
C HIS A 578 7.11 -0.05 7.06
N GLY A 579 7.92 -0.63 6.18
CA GLY A 579 9.31 -1.05 6.46
C GLY A 579 9.39 -1.90 7.74
N SER A 580 10.24 -1.52 8.69
CA SER A 580 10.26 -2.15 10.04
C SER A 580 9.29 -1.54 11.07
N SER A 581 8.54 -0.51 10.71
CA SER A 581 7.63 0.16 11.63
C SER A 581 6.25 -0.50 11.58
N TRP A 582 5.73 -0.85 12.75
CA TRP A 582 4.40 -1.41 12.93
C TRP A 582 3.51 -0.41 13.66
N TYR A 583 2.26 -0.33 13.20
CA TYR A 583 1.22 0.52 13.74
C TYR A 583 0.03 -0.39 14.07
N ILE A 584 -0.20 -0.62 15.36
CA ILE A 584 -1.35 -1.39 15.84
C ILE A 584 -2.38 -0.41 16.36
N VAL A 585 -3.56 -0.42 15.78
CA VAL A 585 -4.60 0.56 16.08
C VAL A 585 -5.90 -0.12 16.44
N GLY A 586 -6.62 0.48 17.38
CA GLY A 586 -7.96 0.05 17.71
C GLY A 586 -8.89 1.22 17.95
N VAL A 587 -10.13 1.11 17.49
CA VAL A 587 -11.20 2.11 17.67
C VAL A 587 -12.48 1.43 18.17
N ASN A 588 -13.31 2.17 18.91
CA ASN A 588 -14.56 1.66 19.47
C ASN A 588 -15.74 2.60 19.18
N ALA A 589 -16.79 2.05 18.55
CA ALA A 589 -18.08 2.69 18.31
C ALA A 589 -19.17 2.20 19.26
N GLY A 590 -18.93 1.11 19.99
CA GLY A 590 -19.87 0.55 20.95
C GLY A 590 -20.09 1.46 22.16
N GLU A 591 -21.27 1.32 22.78
CA GLU A 591 -21.65 2.08 23.97
C GLU A 591 -20.72 1.84 25.17
N GLU A 592 -20.27 0.59 25.31
CA GLU A 592 -19.43 0.17 26.43
C GLU A 592 -17.94 0.29 26.10
N LYS A 593 -17.16 0.61 27.13
CA LYS A 593 -15.71 0.57 27.06
C LYS A 593 -15.23 -0.87 26.88
N ILE A 594 -14.46 -1.12 25.82
CA ILE A 594 -13.87 -2.43 25.57
C ILE A 594 -12.50 -2.54 26.26
N LYS A 595 -12.18 -3.74 26.75
CA LYS A 595 -10.86 -4.07 27.33
C LYS A 595 -10.30 -5.26 26.55
N LEU A 596 -9.13 -5.07 25.95
CA LEU A 596 -8.52 -6.04 25.07
C LEU A 596 -7.13 -6.41 25.56
N THR A 597 -6.71 -7.64 25.27
CA THR A 597 -5.32 -8.07 25.39
C THR A 597 -4.78 -8.28 23.99
N VAL A 598 -3.96 -7.33 23.54
CA VAL A 598 -3.40 -7.30 22.19
C VAL A 598 -2.06 -8.00 22.20
N GLU A 599 -1.89 -8.94 21.27
CA GLU A 599 -0.59 -9.56 20.99
C GLU A 599 0.24 -8.64 20.10
N ILE A 600 1.52 -8.49 20.44
CA ILE A 600 2.44 -7.63 19.72
C ILE A 600 3.26 -8.49 18.75
N PRO A 601 3.39 -8.10 17.46
CA PRO A 601 4.24 -8.79 16.51
C PRO A 601 5.64 -9.01 17.07
N GLU A 602 6.20 -10.21 16.89
CA GLU A 602 7.49 -10.58 17.49
C GLU A 602 8.62 -9.61 17.13
N SER A 603 8.59 -9.05 15.92
CA SER A 603 9.54 -8.03 15.44
C SER A 603 9.57 -6.76 16.30
N MET A 604 8.50 -6.48 17.06
CA MET A 604 8.40 -5.31 17.95
C MET A 604 8.86 -5.62 19.38
N ASN A 605 9.04 -6.90 19.77
CA ASN A 605 9.33 -7.29 21.16
C ASN A 605 10.66 -6.74 21.71
N ARG A 606 11.57 -6.34 20.83
CA ARG A 606 12.91 -5.83 21.17
C ARG A 606 13.12 -4.36 20.82
N THR A 607 12.05 -3.65 20.49
CA THR A 607 12.07 -2.21 20.19
C THR A 607 11.30 -1.46 21.26
N PRO A 608 11.72 -0.25 21.64
CA PRO A 608 10.88 0.61 22.48
C PRO A 608 9.54 0.87 21.80
N LEU A 609 8.46 0.78 22.59
CA LEU A 609 7.10 0.95 22.10
C LEU A 609 6.49 2.21 22.69
N THR A 610 5.67 2.87 21.89
CA THR A 610 4.88 4.03 22.28
C THR A 610 3.41 3.65 22.20
N LEU A 611 2.65 3.97 23.25
CA LEU A 611 1.20 3.86 23.30
C LEU A 611 0.59 5.27 23.30
N TYR A 612 -0.30 5.50 22.35
CA TYR A 612 -1.29 6.58 22.37
C TYR A 612 -2.61 5.95 22.82
N SER A 613 -3.26 6.53 23.81
CA SER A 613 -4.51 5.98 24.35
C SER A 613 -5.36 7.05 25.00
N ASP A 614 -6.67 6.90 24.92
CA ASP A 614 -7.62 7.79 25.58
C ASP A 614 -7.93 7.36 27.02
N ASP A 615 -8.30 8.34 27.84
CA ASP A 615 -9.05 8.11 29.09
C ASP A 615 -10.57 8.11 28.86
N ASP A 616 -11.34 7.92 29.92
CA ASP A 616 -12.81 7.85 29.84
C ASP A 616 -13.48 9.16 29.38
N ASN A 617 -12.75 10.29 29.35
CA ASN A 617 -13.23 11.59 28.87
C ASN A 617 -12.73 11.92 27.45
N LEU A 618 -12.15 10.94 26.74
CA LEU A 618 -11.53 11.13 25.42
C LEU A 618 -10.33 12.09 25.43
N SER A 619 -9.67 12.22 26.59
CA SER A 619 -8.42 12.95 26.70
C SER A 619 -7.25 12.01 26.37
N GLY A 620 -6.67 12.22 25.20
CA GLY A 620 -5.56 11.43 24.69
C GLY A 620 -4.23 11.70 25.39
N LYS A 621 -3.38 10.68 25.49
CA LYS A 621 -1.99 10.81 25.96
C LYS A 621 -1.05 9.91 25.18
N LYS A 622 0.22 10.31 25.13
CA LYS A 622 1.36 9.51 24.65
C LYS A 622 2.17 9.01 25.85
N GLN A 623 2.51 7.72 25.87
CA GLN A 623 3.36 7.13 26.91
C GLN A 623 4.23 5.99 26.39
N ASP A 624 5.30 5.71 27.10
CA ASP A 624 6.11 4.50 26.86
C ASP A 624 5.32 3.25 27.24
N LEU A 625 5.42 2.24 26.39
CA LEU A 625 4.76 0.97 26.57
C LEU A 625 5.77 -0.13 26.85
N ARG A 626 5.59 -0.83 27.98
CA ARG A 626 6.34 -2.03 28.33
C ARG A 626 5.44 -3.24 28.17
N LEU A 627 5.95 -4.26 27.50
CA LEU A 627 5.26 -5.54 27.33
C LEU A 627 5.21 -6.29 28.66
N ASP A 628 4.17 -7.11 28.84
CA ASP A 628 4.16 -8.09 29.93
C ASP A 628 5.16 -9.24 29.66
N LYS A 629 5.32 -10.16 30.63
CA LYS A 629 6.24 -11.31 30.51
C LYS A 629 5.91 -12.25 29.34
N LYS A 630 4.72 -12.15 28.75
CA LYS A 630 4.24 -12.94 27.61
C LYS A 630 4.25 -12.15 26.30
N GLY A 631 4.79 -10.92 26.29
CA GLY A 631 4.82 -10.07 25.09
C GLY A 631 3.47 -9.43 24.75
N LYS A 632 2.52 -9.40 25.68
CA LYS A 632 1.16 -8.88 25.44
C LYS A 632 0.95 -7.51 26.09
N VAL A 633 -0.05 -6.79 25.59
CA VAL A 633 -0.44 -5.46 26.08
C VAL A 633 -1.93 -5.43 26.40
N LYS A 634 -2.29 -4.87 27.55
CA LYS A 634 -3.67 -4.59 27.91
C LYS A 634 -4.02 -3.17 27.52
N VAL A 635 -5.09 -3.00 26.75
CA VAL A 635 -5.62 -1.70 26.34
C VAL A 635 -7.10 -1.61 26.70
N ALA A 636 -7.58 -0.38 26.90
CA ALA A 636 -9.00 -0.10 27.05
C ALA A 636 -9.38 1.02 26.08
N ILE A 637 -10.54 0.90 25.45
CA ILE A 637 -11.02 1.87 24.46
C ILE A 637 -12.42 2.33 24.85
N PRO A 638 -12.61 3.59 25.28
CA PRO A 638 -13.95 4.14 25.50
C PRO A 638 -14.69 4.32 24.17
N ARG A 639 -16.02 4.52 24.22
CA ARG A 639 -16.81 4.89 23.04
C ARG A 639 -16.22 6.13 22.36
N ASN A 640 -16.09 6.12 21.05
CA ASN A 640 -15.47 7.18 20.23
C ASN A 640 -13.97 7.42 20.51
N GLY A 641 -13.35 6.56 21.31
CA GLY A 641 -11.92 6.59 21.58
C GLY A 641 -11.15 5.56 20.77
N ALA A 642 -9.84 5.57 20.97
CA ALA A 642 -8.90 4.71 20.29
C ALA A 642 -7.65 4.40 21.12
N PHE A 643 -6.84 3.48 20.59
CA PHE A 643 -5.43 3.40 20.93
C PHE A 643 -4.58 3.25 19.66
N VAL A 644 -3.32 3.66 19.74
CA VAL A 644 -2.29 3.40 18.73
C VAL A 644 -1.02 2.93 19.43
N ILE A 645 -0.48 1.79 19.01
CA ILE A 645 0.84 1.29 19.42
C ILE A 645 1.77 1.37 18.22
N THR A 646 2.92 2.00 18.40
CA THR A 646 4.00 2.03 17.40
C THR A 646 5.32 1.65 18.04
N ASN A 647 6.17 0.96 17.30
CA ASN A 647 7.60 0.92 17.66
C ASN A 647 8.24 2.27 17.30
N ARG A 648 9.31 2.59 18.02
CA ARG A 648 10.18 3.72 17.72
C ARG A 648 11.64 3.27 17.68
N PRO A 649 12.52 4.06 17.06
CA PRO A 649 13.95 3.78 17.06
C PRO A 649 14.46 3.69 18.50
N ASP A 650 15.29 2.67 18.78
CA ASP A 650 15.90 2.51 20.09
C ASP A 650 17.02 3.54 20.28
N PRO A 651 16.89 4.50 21.22
CA PRO A 651 17.94 5.50 21.44
C PRO A 651 19.25 4.88 21.92
N ASP A 652 19.21 3.69 22.52
CA ASP A 652 20.37 2.92 22.96
C ASP A 652 20.89 1.95 21.88
N PHE A 653 20.33 1.95 20.66
CA PHE A 653 20.92 1.25 19.52
C PHE A 653 21.65 2.22 18.60
N HIS A 654 22.97 2.29 18.75
CA HIS A 654 23.84 3.20 18.01
C HIS A 654 24.23 2.58 16.67
N VAL A 655 23.84 3.21 15.55
CA VAL A 655 24.16 2.72 14.21
C VAL A 655 25.25 3.58 13.55
N TYR A 656 26.18 2.94 12.86
CA TYR A 656 27.23 3.59 12.07
C TYR A 656 27.12 3.18 10.60
N LEU A 657 27.09 4.17 9.72
CA LEU A 657 27.07 3.96 8.28
C LEU A 657 28.50 3.88 7.77
N CYS A 658 28.84 2.80 7.08
CA CYS A 658 30.19 2.55 6.60
C CYS A 658 30.16 2.50 5.08
N PHE A 659 31.04 3.25 4.43
CA PHE A 659 31.21 3.17 2.99
C PHE A 659 32.66 3.38 2.56
N GLY A 660 33.02 2.92 1.36
CA GLY A 660 34.38 3.08 0.90
C GLY A 660 34.79 2.08 -0.18
N GLN A 661 36.10 1.89 -0.28
CA GLN A 661 36.71 1.08 -1.33
C GLN A 661 37.33 -0.20 -0.75
N SER A 662 38.45 -0.67 -1.30
CA SER A 662 39.07 -1.96 -0.99
C SER A 662 39.40 -2.17 0.49
N ASN A 663 39.98 -1.16 1.16
CA ASN A 663 40.25 -1.25 2.60
C ASN A 663 38.97 -1.28 3.48
N MET A 664 37.88 -0.62 3.06
CA MET A 664 36.59 -0.74 3.77
C MET A 664 35.89 -2.07 3.48
N GLU A 665 36.04 -2.57 2.25
CA GLU A 665 35.48 -3.85 1.78
C GLU A 665 36.11 -5.05 2.50
N GLY A 666 37.40 -4.93 2.83
CA GLY A 666 38.15 -5.90 3.62
C GLY A 666 38.88 -6.91 2.73
N ALA A 667 40.21 -6.76 2.64
CA ALA A 667 41.06 -7.58 1.76
C ALA A 667 41.77 -8.74 2.47
N ALA A 668 41.93 -8.69 3.80
CA ALA A 668 42.66 -9.73 4.54
C ALA A 668 41.75 -10.90 4.89
N ALA A 669 42.19 -12.14 4.68
CA ALA A 669 41.48 -13.29 5.22
C ALA A 669 41.35 -13.18 6.75
N TYR A 670 40.14 -13.36 7.27
CA TYR A 670 39.91 -13.39 8.71
C TYR A 670 40.42 -14.71 9.30
N GLU A 671 40.93 -14.68 10.53
CA GLU A 671 41.48 -15.80 11.26
C GLU A 671 40.45 -16.38 12.25
N ALA A 672 40.75 -17.53 12.87
CA ALA A 672 39.83 -18.18 13.80
C ALA A 672 39.35 -17.23 14.93
N GLN A 673 40.25 -16.40 15.46
CA GLN A 673 39.94 -15.42 16.51
C GLN A 673 38.88 -14.38 16.11
N ASP A 674 38.76 -14.07 14.81
CA ASP A 674 37.82 -13.06 14.32
C ASP A 674 36.39 -13.61 14.20
N THR A 675 36.24 -14.93 14.26
CA THR A 675 34.93 -15.63 14.15
C THR A 675 34.41 -16.14 15.49
N ILE A 676 35.23 -16.10 16.55
CA ILE A 676 34.92 -16.62 17.88
C ILE A 676 34.64 -15.43 18.84
N GLY A 677 33.72 -15.62 19.79
CA GLY A 677 33.51 -14.68 20.90
C GLY A 677 32.88 -13.33 20.52
N GLY A 678 31.93 -13.32 19.57
CA GLY A 678 31.17 -12.10 19.24
C GLY A 678 30.21 -11.69 20.35
N ASP A 679 30.22 -10.42 20.74
CA ASP A 679 29.21 -9.83 21.65
C ASP A 679 27.87 -9.74 20.92
N SER A 680 26.79 -10.24 21.54
CA SER A 680 25.43 -10.17 21.00
C SER A 680 24.92 -8.75 20.75
N ARG A 681 25.55 -7.73 21.35
CA ARG A 681 25.24 -6.31 21.15
C ARG A 681 25.83 -5.73 19.87
N PHE A 682 26.79 -6.40 19.23
CA PHE A 682 27.35 -5.96 17.96
C PHE A 682 26.61 -6.62 16.78
N LEU A 683 25.90 -5.80 16.02
CA LEU A 683 24.99 -6.19 14.95
C LEU A 683 25.42 -5.59 13.61
N MET A 684 25.08 -6.28 12.53
CA MET A 684 25.23 -5.77 11.17
C MET A 684 23.91 -5.89 10.40
N MET A 685 23.68 -5.00 9.45
CA MET A 685 22.61 -5.11 8.46
C MET A 685 23.22 -5.36 7.08
N PRO A 686 23.01 -6.55 6.47
CA PRO A 686 23.61 -6.87 5.19
C PRO A 686 23.09 -5.94 4.10
N ALA A 687 24.01 -5.34 3.35
CA ALA A 687 23.68 -4.54 2.18
C ALA A 687 23.49 -5.40 0.92
N VAL A 688 23.79 -6.70 0.96
CA VAL A 688 23.54 -7.71 -0.08
C VAL A 688 23.10 -9.01 0.59
N ASP A 689 22.44 -9.89 -0.16
CA ASP A 689 22.11 -11.24 0.32
C ASP A 689 23.37 -12.12 0.38
N MET A 690 23.50 -12.89 1.47
CA MET A 690 24.60 -13.81 1.74
C MET A 690 24.02 -15.16 2.22
N PRO A 691 23.37 -15.92 1.32
CA PRO A 691 22.62 -17.13 1.69
C PRO A 691 23.50 -18.22 2.34
N GLU A 692 24.76 -18.34 1.93
CA GLU A 692 25.75 -19.26 2.52
C GLU A 692 26.12 -18.94 3.98
N LYS A 693 25.78 -17.73 4.46
CA LYS A 693 25.91 -17.32 5.86
C LYS A 693 24.55 -17.20 6.56
N SER A 694 23.46 -17.58 5.90
CA SER A 694 22.08 -17.38 6.37
C SER A 694 21.77 -15.91 6.71
N ARG A 695 22.32 -14.98 5.91
CA ARG A 695 22.12 -13.54 6.10
C ARG A 695 21.33 -12.96 4.93
N THR A 696 20.23 -12.28 5.26
CA THR A 696 19.35 -11.63 4.30
C THR A 696 19.56 -10.12 4.33
N LYS A 697 19.63 -9.51 3.15
CA LYS A 697 19.70 -8.07 2.95
C LYS A 697 18.64 -7.32 3.76
N GLY A 698 19.04 -6.25 4.45
CA GLY A 698 18.15 -5.42 5.28
C GLY A 698 17.75 -6.02 6.64
N ARG A 699 18.14 -7.25 6.98
CA ARG A 699 17.82 -7.85 8.29
C ARG A 699 19.00 -7.79 9.25
N TRP A 700 18.80 -7.23 10.43
CA TRP A 700 19.81 -7.22 11.50
C TRP A 700 20.21 -8.64 11.93
N CYS A 701 21.50 -8.92 11.94
CA CYS A 701 22.08 -10.15 12.46
C CYS A 701 23.33 -9.86 13.29
N GLN A 702 23.84 -10.85 14.02
CA GLN A 702 25.10 -10.70 14.74
C GLN A 702 26.24 -10.36 13.76
N ALA A 703 27.06 -9.37 14.11
CA ALA A 703 28.19 -8.95 13.30
C ALA A 703 29.38 -9.91 13.50
N LEU A 704 29.66 -10.68 12.46
CA LEU A 704 30.85 -11.54 12.32
C LEU A 704 31.35 -11.43 10.89
N PRO A 705 32.66 -11.50 10.64
CA PRO A 705 33.20 -11.38 9.29
C PRO A 705 32.70 -12.52 8.37
N PRO A 706 32.55 -12.24 7.06
CA PRO A 706 32.71 -10.93 6.43
C PRO A 706 31.50 -10.02 6.64
N LEU A 707 31.71 -8.70 6.71
CA LEU A 707 30.63 -7.72 6.93
C LEU A 707 30.04 -7.10 5.65
N VAL A 708 30.70 -7.26 4.49
CA VAL A 708 30.30 -6.61 3.24
C VAL A 708 29.61 -7.59 2.29
N ARG A 709 30.29 -8.69 1.91
CA ARG A 709 29.75 -9.75 1.06
C ARG A 709 30.52 -11.05 1.29
N SER A 710 29.98 -12.16 0.79
CA SER A 710 30.49 -13.53 1.04
C SER A 710 31.94 -13.76 0.63
N THR A 711 32.43 -13.00 -0.34
CA THR A 711 33.76 -13.16 -0.95
C THR A 711 34.83 -12.25 -0.35
N THR A 712 34.51 -11.44 0.67
CA THR A 712 35.45 -10.48 1.26
C THR A 712 36.03 -10.96 2.57
N GLY A 713 37.03 -10.22 3.06
CA GLY A 713 37.79 -10.53 4.26
C GLY A 713 37.39 -9.70 5.49
N LEU A 714 38.35 -9.55 6.38
CA LEU A 714 38.29 -8.69 7.56
C LEU A 714 38.36 -7.22 7.15
N THR A 715 37.49 -6.41 7.74
CA THR A 715 37.42 -4.95 7.56
C THR A 715 37.77 -4.27 8.90
N PRO A 716 38.26 -3.02 8.92
CA PRO A 716 38.43 -2.28 10.18
C PRO A 716 37.13 -2.23 11.02
N ILE A 717 35.97 -2.35 10.36
CA ILE A 717 34.67 -2.29 11.03
C ILE A 717 34.42 -3.49 11.97
N ASP A 718 35.05 -4.64 11.71
CA ASP A 718 34.93 -5.84 12.56
C ASP A 718 35.42 -5.57 13.99
N TYR A 719 36.53 -4.84 14.13
CA TYR A 719 37.11 -4.51 15.44
C TYR A 719 36.64 -3.17 15.97
N PHE A 720 36.23 -2.23 15.11
CA PHE A 720 35.49 -1.05 15.52
C PHE A 720 34.29 -1.43 16.39
N GLY A 721 33.38 -2.27 15.88
CA GLY A 721 32.18 -2.60 16.62
C GLY A 721 32.44 -3.36 17.92
N ARG A 722 33.45 -4.24 17.93
CA ARG A 722 33.89 -4.97 19.13
C ARG A 722 34.45 -4.04 20.20
N GLU A 723 35.25 -3.04 19.84
CA GLU A 723 35.74 -2.06 20.81
C GLU A 723 34.64 -1.10 21.26
N MET A 724 33.74 -0.69 20.36
CA MET A 724 32.59 0.15 20.72
C MET A 724 31.69 -0.52 21.76
N VAL A 725 31.33 -1.80 21.59
CA VAL A 725 30.51 -2.50 22.59
C VAL A 725 31.24 -2.69 23.92
N LYS A 726 32.56 -2.89 23.93
CA LYS A 726 33.35 -2.95 25.17
C LYS A 726 33.35 -1.62 25.93
N ALA A 727 33.42 -0.50 25.21
CA ALA A 727 33.53 0.83 25.81
C ALA A 727 32.17 1.44 26.20
N LEU A 728 31.09 1.08 25.51
CA LEU A 728 29.75 1.64 25.73
C LEU A 728 29.00 0.92 26.87
N PRO A 729 28.05 1.60 27.56
CA PRO A 729 27.24 0.98 28.61
C PRO A 729 26.55 -0.32 28.15
N GLU A 730 26.34 -1.26 29.07
CA GLU A 730 25.79 -2.61 28.74
C GLU A 730 24.45 -2.57 28.00
N LYS A 731 23.60 -1.56 28.27
CA LYS A 731 22.32 -1.39 27.58
C LYS A 731 22.46 -0.98 26.11
N VAL A 732 23.62 -0.46 25.71
CA VAL A 732 23.84 0.09 24.37
C VAL A 732 24.25 -1.02 23.41
N ARG A 733 23.55 -1.08 22.28
CA ARG A 733 23.86 -1.94 21.13
C ARG A 733 24.56 -1.12 20.05
N VAL A 734 25.40 -1.78 19.25
CA VAL A 734 26.14 -1.16 18.15
C VAL A 734 25.77 -1.86 16.84
N GLY A 735 25.30 -1.10 15.87
CA GLY A 735 24.90 -1.58 14.55
C GLY A 735 25.80 -1.00 13.46
N VAL A 736 26.11 -1.77 12.43
CA VAL A 736 26.83 -1.28 11.25
C VAL A 736 26.10 -1.64 9.95
N VAL A 737 26.12 -0.69 9.01
CA VAL A 737 25.68 -0.89 7.62
C VAL A 737 26.90 -0.65 6.75
N ASN A 738 27.43 -1.66 6.07
CA ASN A 738 28.66 -1.53 5.30
C ASN A 738 28.42 -1.71 3.79
N VAL A 739 28.66 -0.66 3.01
CA VAL A 739 28.56 -0.64 1.55
C VAL A 739 29.91 -0.24 0.96
N ALA A 740 30.65 -1.21 0.45
CA ALA A 740 31.99 -0.97 -0.08
C ALA A 740 32.24 -1.76 -1.37
N VAL A 741 33.11 -1.23 -2.22
CA VAL A 741 33.50 -1.82 -3.51
C VAL A 741 34.99 -1.60 -3.75
N GLY A 742 35.77 -2.68 -3.78
CA GLY A 742 37.19 -2.64 -4.09
C GLY A 742 37.51 -2.21 -5.52
N GLY A 743 38.67 -1.59 -5.73
CA GLY A 743 39.17 -1.16 -7.04
C GLY A 743 38.31 -0.12 -7.76
N CYS A 744 37.38 0.54 -7.07
CA CYS A 744 36.60 1.66 -7.61
C CYS A 744 37.13 2.99 -7.08
N ARG A 745 36.80 4.09 -7.77
CA ARG A 745 37.02 5.44 -7.23
C ARG A 745 35.82 5.88 -6.38
N ILE A 746 35.99 6.90 -5.54
CA ILE A 746 34.94 7.39 -4.62
C ILE A 746 33.71 7.94 -5.37
N GLU A 747 33.89 8.38 -6.63
CA GLU A 747 32.88 8.83 -7.56
C GLU A 747 31.75 7.81 -7.80
N LEU A 748 31.97 6.53 -7.49
CA LEU A 748 30.93 5.49 -7.48
C LEU A 748 29.81 5.79 -6.47
N PHE A 749 30.09 6.54 -5.41
CA PHE A 749 29.13 6.95 -4.38
C PHE A 749 28.57 8.36 -4.61
N ASP A 750 28.96 9.04 -5.69
CA ASP A 750 28.39 10.34 -6.08
C ASP A 750 27.28 10.10 -7.12
N THR A 751 26.04 10.45 -6.79
CA THR A 751 24.90 10.15 -7.70
C THR A 751 25.00 10.90 -9.02
N ASP A 752 25.77 11.97 -9.10
CA ASP A 752 25.93 12.77 -10.33
C ASP A 752 26.91 12.10 -11.32
N SER A 753 27.83 11.28 -10.82
CA SER A 753 28.87 10.60 -11.62
C SER A 753 28.79 9.08 -11.60
N CYS A 754 27.93 8.47 -10.77
CA CYS A 754 27.88 7.02 -10.57
C CYS A 754 27.67 6.26 -11.89
N ALA A 755 26.65 6.62 -12.68
CA ALA A 755 26.32 5.91 -13.92
C ALA A 755 27.46 6.00 -14.95
N SER A 756 28.01 7.21 -15.18
CA SER A 756 29.12 7.40 -16.12
C SER A 756 30.40 6.72 -15.63
N HIS A 757 30.64 6.72 -14.31
CA HIS A 757 31.74 5.99 -13.71
C HIS A 757 31.59 4.49 -13.99
N ILE A 758 30.45 3.87 -13.66
CA ILE A 758 30.17 2.44 -13.90
C ILE A 758 30.38 2.06 -15.38
N MET A 759 29.88 2.87 -16.32
CA MET A 759 30.04 2.60 -17.76
C MET A 759 31.50 2.43 -18.18
N SER A 760 32.40 3.23 -17.59
CA SER A 760 33.85 3.22 -17.87
C SER A 760 34.63 2.11 -17.16
N GLN A 761 34.00 1.36 -16.24
CA GLN A 761 34.67 0.33 -15.45
C GLN A 761 34.75 -1.03 -16.15
N PRO A 762 35.72 -1.89 -15.77
CA PRO A 762 35.80 -3.27 -16.23
C PRO A 762 34.60 -4.12 -15.77
N ASP A 763 34.33 -5.21 -16.49
CA ASP A 763 33.14 -6.06 -16.27
C ASP A 763 33.08 -6.67 -14.87
N TRP A 764 34.22 -6.98 -14.25
CA TRP A 764 34.24 -7.52 -12.89
C TRP A 764 33.65 -6.50 -11.88
N LEU A 765 33.96 -5.21 -12.03
CA LEU A 765 33.45 -4.16 -11.15
C LEU A 765 31.97 -3.91 -11.43
N LYS A 766 31.58 -3.85 -12.71
CA LYS A 766 30.17 -3.78 -13.13
C LYS A 766 29.34 -4.91 -12.50
N ASN A 767 29.88 -6.13 -12.48
CA ASN A 767 29.20 -7.26 -11.85
C ASN A 767 29.13 -7.14 -10.32
N THR A 768 30.15 -6.57 -9.66
CA THR A 768 30.11 -6.29 -8.22
C THR A 768 29.02 -5.26 -7.85
N VAL A 769 28.89 -4.19 -8.63
CA VAL A 769 27.92 -3.11 -8.35
C VAL A 769 26.47 -3.49 -8.66
N LYS A 770 26.22 -4.48 -9.51
CA LYS A 770 24.87 -5.05 -9.71
C LYS A 770 24.25 -5.58 -8.42
N ALA A 771 25.06 -6.08 -7.48
CA ALA A 771 24.53 -6.51 -6.17
C ALA A 771 23.92 -5.35 -5.36
N TYR A 772 24.27 -4.11 -5.73
CA TYR A 772 23.75 -2.86 -5.20
C TYR A 772 22.81 -2.14 -6.19
N ASP A 773 22.24 -2.86 -7.15
CA ASP A 773 21.34 -2.34 -8.19
C ASP A 773 21.98 -1.17 -8.98
N ASP A 774 23.28 -1.30 -9.28
CA ASP A 774 24.10 -0.31 -9.99
C ASP A 774 24.11 1.08 -9.32
N ASN A 775 23.81 1.16 -8.02
CA ASN A 775 23.84 2.41 -7.27
C ASN A 775 24.19 2.21 -5.78
N PRO A 776 25.48 2.13 -5.44
CA PRO A 776 25.93 1.91 -4.05
C PRO A 776 25.49 3.01 -3.08
N TYR A 777 25.44 4.28 -3.51
CA TYR A 777 24.92 5.37 -2.68
C TYR A 777 23.45 5.15 -2.33
N LYS A 778 22.61 4.87 -3.32
CA LYS A 778 21.18 4.59 -3.11
C LYS A 778 21.00 3.37 -2.20
N ARG A 779 21.82 2.32 -2.37
CA ARG A 779 21.77 1.16 -1.47
C ARG A 779 22.11 1.55 -0.02
N LEU A 780 23.17 2.33 0.19
CA LEU A 780 23.53 2.83 1.53
C LEU A 780 22.38 3.64 2.13
N LEU A 781 21.79 4.55 1.35
CA LEU A 781 20.65 5.36 1.77
C LEU A 781 19.43 4.50 2.15
N THR A 782 19.10 3.48 1.35
CA THR A 782 18.00 2.55 1.65
C THR A 782 18.24 1.80 2.96
N MET A 783 19.44 1.25 3.17
CA MET A 783 19.77 0.54 4.41
C MET A 783 19.85 1.50 5.61
N ALA A 784 20.32 2.73 5.41
CA ALA A 784 20.36 3.75 6.45
C ALA A 784 18.95 4.16 6.92
N ARG A 785 17.99 4.32 6.00
CA ARG A 785 16.59 4.57 6.34
C ARG A 785 15.96 3.41 7.12
N GLU A 786 16.32 2.18 6.78
CA GLU A 786 15.90 1.01 7.57
C GLU A 786 16.55 1.01 8.96
N ALA A 787 17.83 1.36 9.04
CA ALA A 787 18.52 1.50 10.31
C ALA A 787 17.94 2.59 11.22
N GLN A 788 17.52 3.74 10.66
CA GLN A 788 16.86 4.83 11.41
C GLN A 788 15.57 4.39 12.08
N ARG A 789 14.92 3.32 11.60
CA ARG A 789 13.71 2.78 12.23
C ARG A 789 14.02 1.87 13.41
N ALA A 790 15.21 1.29 13.47
CA ALA A 790 15.64 0.40 14.53
C ALA A 790 16.43 1.12 15.63
N GLY A 791 17.24 2.11 15.27
CA GLY A 791 18.14 2.81 16.18
C GLY A 791 18.53 4.20 15.69
N VAL A 792 19.52 4.80 16.33
CA VAL A 792 19.99 6.16 16.04
C VAL A 792 21.32 6.10 15.31
N ILE A 793 21.39 6.70 14.13
CA ILE A 793 22.66 6.88 13.41
C ILE A 793 23.53 7.85 14.22
N LYS A 794 24.74 7.42 14.58
CA LYS A 794 25.69 8.19 15.40
C LYS A 794 26.90 8.71 14.63
N GLY A 795 27.17 8.18 13.43
CA GLY A 795 28.30 8.63 12.63
C GLY A 795 28.46 7.85 11.33
N VAL A 796 29.41 8.33 10.54
CA VAL A 796 29.77 7.78 9.23
C VAL A 796 31.25 7.40 9.24
N LEU A 797 31.56 6.19 8.80
CA LEU A 797 32.92 5.65 8.75
C LEU A 797 33.29 5.44 7.29
N ILE A 798 34.44 5.98 6.88
CA ILE A 798 34.95 5.83 5.52
C ILE A 798 36.37 5.28 5.54
N HIS A 799 36.67 4.39 4.60
CA HIS A 799 38.04 3.99 4.33
C HIS A 799 38.27 3.88 2.83
N GLN A 800 39.34 4.52 2.39
CA GLN A 800 39.74 4.56 0.99
C GLN A 800 40.66 3.40 0.61
N GLY A 801 40.66 3.06 -0.68
CA GLY A 801 41.59 2.20 -1.40
C GLY A 801 42.46 2.99 -2.37
N GLU A 802 43.15 2.30 -3.24
CA GLU A 802 44.21 2.83 -4.11
C GLU A 802 43.72 3.77 -5.24
N SER A 803 42.47 3.66 -5.66
CA SER A 803 41.98 4.22 -6.93
C SER A 803 41.96 5.75 -7.01
N ASN A 804 41.99 6.46 -5.88
CA ASN A 804 42.10 7.92 -5.83
C ASN A 804 43.45 8.40 -5.28
N THR A 805 44.49 7.56 -5.30
CA THR A 805 45.82 7.98 -4.85
C THR A 805 46.25 9.29 -5.55
N ASN A 806 46.68 10.27 -4.75
CA ASN A 806 47.07 11.63 -5.17
C ASN A 806 45.93 12.53 -5.70
N ASP A 807 44.67 12.13 -5.56
CA ASP A 807 43.52 12.96 -5.94
C ASP A 807 43.28 14.08 -4.89
N ARG A 808 43.81 15.27 -5.15
CA ARG A 808 43.70 16.43 -4.24
C ARG A 808 42.26 16.90 -4.00
N GLU A 809 41.33 16.56 -4.88
CA GLU A 809 39.91 16.90 -4.75
C GLU A 809 39.14 15.89 -3.90
N TRP A 810 39.77 14.80 -3.47
CA TRP A 810 39.11 13.74 -2.70
C TRP A 810 38.38 14.25 -1.44
N PRO A 811 38.95 15.14 -0.60
CA PRO A 811 38.23 15.66 0.57
C PRO A 811 36.92 16.37 0.20
N LEU A 812 36.91 17.11 -0.91
CA LEU A 812 35.71 17.81 -1.40
C LEU A 812 34.68 16.84 -1.96
N LYS A 813 35.10 15.75 -2.63
CA LYS A 813 34.21 14.67 -3.09
C LYS A 813 33.56 13.94 -1.92
N VAL A 814 34.33 13.62 -0.89
CA VAL A 814 33.80 13.01 0.35
C VAL A 814 32.83 13.95 1.05
N ARG A 815 33.15 15.25 1.15
CA ARG A 815 32.24 16.26 1.71
C ARG A 815 30.91 16.27 0.96
N LYS A 816 30.95 16.28 -0.38
CA LYS A 816 29.73 16.26 -1.20
C LYS A 816 28.85 15.04 -0.90
N ILE A 817 29.44 13.84 -0.86
CA ILE A 817 28.73 12.59 -0.56
C ILE A 817 28.18 12.60 0.86
N TYR A 818 29.00 13.02 1.84
CA TYR A 818 28.62 13.11 3.25
C TYR A 818 27.47 14.09 3.46
N GLU A 819 27.58 15.33 2.99
CA GLU A 819 26.55 16.36 3.16
C GLU A 819 25.24 15.95 2.48
N ARG A 820 25.31 15.30 1.31
CA ARG A 820 24.13 14.73 0.65
C ARG A 820 23.52 13.62 1.50
N LEU A 821 24.32 12.70 2.04
CA LEU A 821 23.82 11.62 2.89
C LEU A 821 23.17 12.14 4.18
N ILE A 822 23.78 13.14 4.83
CA ILE A 822 23.20 13.81 6.00
C ILE A 822 21.87 14.48 5.64
N SER A 823 21.81 15.19 4.51
CA SER A 823 20.59 15.84 4.03
C SER A 823 19.49 14.82 3.69
N ASP A 824 19.79 13.78 2.91
CA ASP A 824 18.84 12.77 2.43
C ASP A 824 18.25 11.90 3.56
N LEU A 825 18.94 11.86 4.70
CA LEU A 825 18.53 11.16 5.93
C LEU A 825 17.94 12.10 7.00
N GLY A 826 17.91 13.42 6.75
CA GLY A 826 17.45 14.41 7.73
C GLY A 826 18.25 14.43 9.03
N LEU A 827 19.56 14.16 8.95
CA LEU A 827 20.44 14.11 10.12
C LEU A 827 20.98 15.50 10.47
N GLU A 828 21.16 15.77 11.76
CA GLU A 828 21.78 17.01 12.21
C GLU A 828 23.30 16.96 12.00
N LYS A 829 23.81 17.75 11.03
CA LYS A 829 25.23 17.78 10.63
C LYS A 829 26.19 17.91 11.82
N ASP A 830 25.87 18.75 12.80
CA ASP A 830 26.73 19.02 13.96
C ASP A 830 26.78 17.86 14.97
N LYS A 831 25.81 16.95 14.92
CA LYS A 831 25.78 15.75 15.78
C LYS A 831 26.45 14.55 15.12
N MET A 832 26.73 14.61 13.82
CA MET A 832 27.26 13.50 13.03
C MET A 832 28.77 13.62 12.88
N ILE A 833 29.49 12.64 13.42
CA ILE A 833 30.93 12.50 13.21
C ILE A 833 31.20 11.72 11.92
N LEU A 834 32.21 12.15 11.16
CA LEU A 834 32.79 11.36 10.09
C LEU A 834 34.20 10.90 10.49
N VAL A 835 34.50 9.61 10.40
CA VAL A 835 35.85 9.09 10.65
C VAL A 835 36.41 8.45 9.39
N ALA A 836 37.55 8.95 8.94
CA ALA A 836 38.28 8.43 7.78
C ALA A 836 39.56 7.71 8.23
N GLY A 837 39.99 6.69 7.48
CA GLY A 837 41.24 5.97 7.72
C GLY A 837 42.31 6.34 6.71
N GLU A 838 43.55 6.44 7.18
CA GLU A 838 44.73 6.55 6.31
C GLU A 838 44.95 5.28 5.49
N MET A 839 45.49 5.44 4.28
CA MET A 839 46.09 4.36 3.49
C MET A 839 47.27 3.74 4.22
N LEU A 840 47.68 2.54 3.79
CA LEU A 840 48.85 1.86 4.37
C LEU A 840 50.06 2.81 4.44
N SER A 841 50.66 2.89 5.63
CA SER A 841 51.77 3.81 5.89
C SER A 841 53.03 3.41 5.14
N GLU A 842 53.89 4.38 4.83
CA GLU A 842 55.19 4.13 4.19
C GLU A 842 56.08 3.18 5.03
N GLU A 843 56.04 3.32 6.35
CA GLU A 843 56.78 2.47 7.32
C GLU A 843 56.40 0.98 7.19
N GLU A 844 55.19 0.68 6.71
CA GLU A 844 54.62 -0.65 6.54
C GLU A 844 54.58 -1.09 5.06
N GLY A 845 55.32 -0.41 4.17
CA GLY A 845 55.43 -0.74 2.76
C GLY A 845 54.31 -0.18 1.87
N GLY A 846 53.58 0.83 2.35
CA GLY A 846 52.46 1.44 1.62
C GLY A 846 52.88 2.22 0.38
N ILE A 847 52.50 1.73 -0.81
CA ILE A 847 52.80 2.39 -2.09
C ILE A 847 51.88 3.59 -2.38
N CYS A 848 50.73 3.65 -1.70
CA CYS A 848 49.75 4.74 -1.79
C CYS A 848 49.83 5.71 -0.59
N SER A 849 50.90 5.65 0.21
CA SER A 849 51.07 6.45 1.44
C SER A 849 51.05 7.96 1.20
N SER A 850 51.40 8.42 -0.01
CA SER A 850 51.28 9.83 -0.42
C SER A 850 49.86 10.37 -0.32
N MET A 851 48.85 9.50 -0.37
CA MET A 851 47.44 9.86 -0.19
C MET A 851 47.14 10.31 1.25
N ASN A 852 47.90 9.87 2.25
CA ASN A 852 47.65 10.20 3.65
C ASN A 852 47.76 11.69 3.92
N ALA A 853 48.67 12.39 3.24
CA ALA A 853 48.75 13.85 3.31
C ALA A 853 47.46 14.54 2.84
N ILE A 854 46.74 13.94 1.89
CA ILE A 854 45.45 14.44 1.39
C ILE A 854 44.32 14.04 2.33
N VAL A 855 44.25 12.77 2.78
CA VAL A 855 43.22 12.32 3.74
C VAL A 855 43.25 13.16 5.01
N ASN A 856 44.44 13.52 5.49
CA ASN A 856 44.64 14.36 6.67
C ASN A 856 44.11 15.81 6.54
N THR A 857 43.75 16.26 5.33
CA THR A 857 43.09 17.57 5.11
C THR A 857 41.56 17.48 5.17
N LEU A 858 40.98 16.29 5.34
CA LEU A 858 39.53 16.13 5.46
C LEU A 858 38.89 16.98 6.58
N PRO A 859 39.51 17.12 7.76
CA PRO A 859 39.01 18.02 8.82
C PRO A 859 38.91 19.49 8.39
N ASP A 860 39.71 19.94 7.40
CA ASP A 860 39.67 21.32 6.92
C ASP A 860 38.38 21.64 6.16
N VAL A 861 37.77 20.62 5.54
CA VAL A 861 36.54 20.75 4.72
C VAL A 861 35.30 20.18 5.42
N ILE A 862 35.47 19.28 6.39
CA ILE A 862 34.42 18.73 7.25
C ILE A 862 34.90 18.89 8.72
N PRO A 863 34.54 19.98 9.40
CA PRO A 863 35.07 20.26 10.74
C PRO A 863 34.79 19.18 11.80
N ASN A 864 33.68 18.46 11.68
CA ASN A 864 33.33 17.35 12.58
C ASN A 864 33.86 15.98 12.09
N SER A 865 34.94 15.99 11.30
CA SER A 865 35.59 14.76 10.84
C SER A 865 36.92 14.50 11.55
N ARG A 866 37.34 13.23 11.56
CA ARG A 866 38.60 12.78 12.12
C ARG A 866 39.29 11.82 11.18
N VAL A 867 40.61 11.75 11.31
CA VAL A 867 41.44 10.82 10.57
C VAL A 867 42.13 9.86 11.53
N VAL A 868 42.01 8.58 11.25
CA VAL A 868 42.64 7.48 11.98
C VAL A 868 43.98 7.18 11.33
N SER A 869 45.05 7.30 12.11
CA SER A 869 46.38 7.02 11.59
C SER A 869 46.59 5.52 11.35
N SER A 870 47.26 5.21 10.23
CA SER A 870 47.71 3.88 9.82
C SER A 870 49.10 3.52 10.37
N LYS A 871 49.76 4.45 11.08
CA LYS A 871 51.12 4.22 11.60
C LYS A 871 51.18 3.03 12.55
N GLY A 872 52.07 2.08 12.27
CA GLY A 872 52.20 0.84 13.04
C GLY A 872 51.06 -0.17 12.82
N CYS A 873 50.18 0.05 11.84
CA CYS A 873 49.19 -0.93 11.41
C CYS A 873 49.81 -1.80 10.31
N LYS A 874 50.05 -3.08 10.63
CA LYS A 874 50.84 -4.00 9.81
C LYS A 874 50.32 -4.20 8.39
N GLY A 875 51.18 -3.95 7.40
CA GLY A 875 50.87 -3.98 5.96
C GLY A 875 50.85 -5.36 5.32
N ALA A 876 49.96 -5.56 4.36
CA ALA A 876 49.94 -6.74 3.50
C ALA A 876 51.05 -6.66 2.43
N PRO A 877 51.53 -7.79 1.89
CA PRO A 877 52.62 -7.81 0.91
C PRO A 877 52.34 -7.07 -0.40
N ASP A 878 51.07 -6.76 -0.70
CA ASP A 878 50.68 -6.01 -1.89
C ASP A 878 50.97 -4.50 -1.79
N GLY A 879 51.30 -3.99 -0.59
CA GLY A 879 51.56 -2.57 -0.33
C GLY A 879 50.33 -1.67 -0.41
N LEU A 880 49.13 -2.25 -0.56
CA LEU A 880 47.86 -1.54 -0.72
C LEU A 880 46.94 -1.71 0.50
N HIS A 881 46.97 -2.91 1.09
CA HIS A 881 46.05 -3.32 2.14
C HIS A 881 46.76 -3.63 3.46
N PHE A 882 45.98 -3.85 4.50
CA PHE A 882 46.48 -4.26 5.80
C PHE A 882 46.39 -5.78 5.97
N THR A 883 47.24 -6.34 6.82
CA THR A 883 47.05 -7.70 7.33
C THR A 883 45.84 -7.78 8.25
N ALA A 884 45.40 -8.98 8.64
CA ALA A 884 44.37 -9.14 9.68
C ALA A 884 44.76 -8.39 10.96
N GLU A 885 46.03 -8.50 11.40
CA GLU A 885 46.57 -7.74 12.54
C GLU A 885 46.44 -6.22 12.37
N GLY A 886 46.78 -5.71 11.18
CA GLY A 886 46.65 -4.28 10.86
C GLY A 886 45.21 -3.78 10.86
N TYR A 887 44.26 -4.53 10.28
CA TYR A 887 42.84 -4.18 10.30
C TYR A 887 42.24 -4.20 11.70
N ARG A 888 42.67 -5.12 12.57
CA ARG A 888 42.26 -5.13 13.99
C ARG A 888 42.66 -3.83 14.67
N GLU A 889 43.92 -3.45 14.51
CA GLU A 889 44.47 -2.23 15.13
C GLU A 889 43.80 -0.97 14.59
N LEU A 890 43.61 -0.86 13.27
CA LEU A 890 42.81 0.21 12.68
C LEU A 890 41.41 0.26 13.29
N GLY A 891 40.71 -0.87 13.36
CA GLY A 891 39.38 -0.95 13.94
C GLY A 891 39.29 -0.38 15.36
N ARG A 892 40.28 -0.68 16.22
CA ARG A 892 40.34 -0.09 17.58
C ARG A 892 40.46 1.44 17.52
N ARG A 893 41.33 1.96 16.66
CA ARG A 893 41.53 3.41 16.51
C ARG A 893 40.31 4.11 15.93
N TYR A 894 39.55 3.47 15.03
CA TYR A 894 38.25 3.97 14.61
C TYR A 894 37.29 4.11 15.80
N ALA A 895 37.26 3.14 16.72
CA ALA A 895 36.41 3.20 17.90
C ALA A 895 36.86 4.33 18.84
N GLU A 896 38.16 4.43 19.09
CA GLU A 896 38.75 5.52 19.88
C GLU A 896 38.42 6.90 19.29
N ALA A 897 38.53 7.06 17.98
CA ALA A 897 38.20 8.31 17.29
C ALA A 897 36.73 8.72 17.46
N VAL A 898 35.81 7.74 17.46
CA VAL A 898 34.38 7.98 17.71
C VAL A 898 34.09 8.27 19.19
N LEU A 899 34.75 7.57 20.11
CA LEU A 899 34.51 7.68 21.56
C LEU A 899 35.11 8.94 22.17
N SER A 900 36.22 9.43 21.62
CA SER A 900 36.92 10.62 22.08
C SER A 900 36.16 11.89 21.67
N ARG A 901 34.99 12.18 22.23
CA ARG A 901 34.34 13.49 21.98
C ARG A 901 35.26 14.65 22.42
N PRO A 902 35.22 15.82 21.74
CA PRO A 902 35.88 17.02 22.25
C PRO A 902 35.35 17.42 23.63
#